data_AF-A0A4P7R5R0-F1
#
_entry.id   AF-A0A4P7R5R0-F1
#
_cell.length_a   1.000
_cell.length_b   1.000
_cell.length_c   1.000
_cell.angle_alpha   90.00
_cell.angle_beta   90.00
_cell.angle_gamma   90.00
#
_symmetry.space_group_name_H-M   'P 1'
#
loop_
_entity.id
_entity.type
_entity.pdbx_description
1 polymer ?
#
loop_
_entity_poly.entity_id
_entity_poly.type
_entity_poly.pdbx_seq_one_letter_code
_entity_poly.pdbx_strand_id
1 'polypeptide(L)'
;MSPPALKWEKKMKTGIPAMNRFKRHHLAAAAILLMATSSAHAGQMTFSQTPPGAGAREPAPNIIVSVDDSGSMGWDIPTRMTSLKAAMINTFGNPTAGTKGIIVDDRIRLGWQTMWDNGRYSRPSDQRNDQSTLSAGAINSVKVFSGTHRTNFNNFITSLTPSNGTPSHKMLANVYGYMSTPTGVNSLFAKEPTVTASPYLSCRRSYHILMTDGAWNNTGSASPNAGNYDGTTRTLPDGTTYSTTDPQTGLYRDSFGGSKGTLADWAMRNWATDFQSSLANDVRAIKDVTTAQTVGALSVSTYWNPKNNPMTWQGVTQYTIGFGDDATSWGATPVWDATTDDNYGGDYANLFNGTVSWLDVMSGSDTRRASDLWHAALNGRGKYYPARTPSDLQAAFQDILSNILAQTAKPLVSIATSSTRLTTGAFAYIAKFNSENWTGDLSAYAIASKTGLPSTSATWTASTLMNSTDLSVFNPSTRVVLTHNGTVGKGFKWANLDATQKSVLRNGTSDTTTVGEARVDFLRGDRTKEQRETGGYLRNRDSRLGDIVNSNIWYTGKPLRMDTDYTGHASFRSSNSGRTPVLYVGANDGMLHGFNASTGKEVLAYVPLGAYANLRNFTQTDYSHSYFVDGHPFTGDAYNGSSWKTYLVGALGAGGKGYFILDVTSPAFTDPGTGDSSVVILDNTATTHADIGHIFAAPTLDNGTQSISQQIVKLNNGRWAVLMGNGYNSTNERPVLLIQYLDGAKELKPIVANSSTGQTNGLGAPRAVDVDGNGTMDVVYAGDLKGNLWKFNLIKTSDTNWGVSAWSGDSVCSNSTSCQPLYVAKTSGGATQPITAAPVVLNHPYGGKQVVFGTGKDLIASDRDASSPQVQTTYSVWDKTTYALSGTSVLSSEGSGASISTGRSALVAQTVTSTDSSGYVSTSSNTVAYSLTDSSAKRGWYLDLPISGERVLSNPLYLGESTVLVGSVVPKEAIEGETCDLSSAVDKGYITALNAISGKAGSTPLFGEAAPTATRTAFGTGEFASLTDIKNGRQRAISSDANCTGSDCSTSSNSGTGTGTGGAYCEAGTGCDGPTCPAGENCGGTCSGADCVCNSKLCQCVGADCACTGSSCISSTCGTVIPGAIADLCIPGLFGARTDWRELR
;
A
#
# COMPACT_ATOMS: atom_id res chain seq x y z
N MET A 1 -63.76 10.13 26.23
CA MET A 1 -64.40 10.27 27.56
C MET A 1 -63.42 9.76 28.61
N SER A 2 -63.34 10.44 29.75
CA SER A 2 -62.56 10.08 30.97
C SER A 2 -63.36 10.56 32.21
N PRO A 3 -63.04 10.19 33.48
CA PRO A 3 -62.36 9.01 34.04
C PRO A 3 -63.46 8.07 34.64
N PRO A 4 -63.66 7.74 35.95
CA PRO A 4 -62.83 7.53 37.18
C PRO A 4 -62.35 6.05 37.31
N ALA A 5 -61.63 5.51 38.32
CA ALA A 5 -61.09 5.88 39.65
C ALA A 5 -61.79 5.31 40.92
N LEU A 6 -61.00 5.06 41.99
CA LEU A 6 -61.29 4.56 43.38
C LEU A 6 -61.18 3.01 43.59
N LYS A 7 -60.74 2.42 44.74
CA LYS A 7 -59.85 2.79 45.89
C LYS A 7 -59.59 1.53 46.79
N TRP A 8 -58.35 1.28 47.26
CA TRP A 8 -57.92 0.93 48.66
C TRP A 8 -58.52 -0.33 49.39
N GLU A 9 -57.87 -1.11 50.31
CA GLU A 9 -56.51 -1.23 50.91
C GLU A 9 -56.43 -2.52 51.83
N LYS A 10 -55.27 -2.77 52.50
CA LYS A 10 -55.02 -3.57 53.74
C LYS A 10 -54.90 -5.12 53.66
N LYS A 11 -54.15 -5.82 54.54
CA LYS A 11 -52.92 -5.59 55.38
C LYS A 11 -52.65 -6.89 56.18
N MET A 12 -51.39 -7.28 56.43
CA MET A 12 -50.92 -7.84 57.73
C MET A 12 -49.38 -7.88 57.83
N LYS A 13 -48.86 -7.28 58.92
CA LYS A 13 -47.85 -7.76 59.90
C LYS A 13 -46.51 -8.36 59.43
N THR A 14 -45.31 -8.08 59.97
CA THR A 14 -44.67 -7.04 60.81
C THR A 14 -43.36 -7.67 61.32
N GLY A 15 -42.19 -7.06 61.07
CA GLY A 15 -40.88 -7.49 61.58
C GLY A 15 -39.79 -6.47 61.21
N ILE A 16 -39.05 -5.97 62.20
CA ILE A 16 -38.12 -4.82 62.22
C ILE A 16 -36.91 -5.26 63.09
N PRO A 17 -35.65 -4.74 62.99
CA PRO A 17 -35.13 -3.54 62.31
C PRO A 17 -34.00 -3.84 61.28
N ALA A 18 -33.30 -2.92 60.60
CA ALA A 18 -33.47 -1.55 60.12
C ALA A 18 -32.04 -0.95 59.97
N MET A 19 -31.59 -0.61 58.75
CA MET A 19 -30.82 0.62 58.53
C MET A 19 -30.72 1.05 57.06
N ASN A 20 -30.92 2.36 56.87
CA ASN A 20 -30.57 3.23 55.76
C ASN A 20 -31.20 3.08 54.35
N ARG A 21 -31.65 4.24 53.87
CA ARG A 21 -32.35 4.48 52.60
C ARG A 21 -31.37 5.00 51.56
N PHE A 22 -31.50 4.59 50.30
CA PHE A 22 -31.12 5.43 49.15
C PHE A 22 -32.28 5.53 48.13
N LYS A 23 -32.23 6.57 47.30
CA LYS A 23 -33.44 7.26 46.76
C LYS A 23 -34.07 6.56 45.54
N ARG A 24 -35.41 6.58 45.49
CA ARG A 24 -36.24 6.17 44.32
C ARG A 24 -36.15 7.18 43.16
N HIS A 25 -34.97 7.43 42.59
CA HIS A 25 -34.82 8.32 41.42
C HIS A 25 -34.17 7.63 40.19
N HIS A 26 -33.75 6.37 40.29
CA HIS A 26 -33.05 5.67 39.18
C HIS A 26 -33.94 4.78 38.29
N LEU A 27 -35.18 4.48 38.68
CA LEU A 27 -36.08 3.60 37.91
C LEU A 27 -36.83 4.30 36.77
N ALA A 28 -37.05 5.63 36.84
CA ALA A 28 -37.64 6.39 35.74
C ALA A 28 -36.62 6.68 34.61
N ALA A 29 -35.34 6.87 34.97
CA ALA A 29 -34.27 7.09 33.99
C ALA A 29 -34.00 5.82 33.14
N ALA A 30 -34.07 4.63 33.74
CA ALA A 30 -33.87 3.37 33.03
C ALA A 30 -34.93 3.12 31.94
N ALA A 31 -36.20 3.45 32.20
CA ALA A 31 -37.28 3.27 31.24
C ALA A 31 -37.22 4.25 30.04
N ILE A 32 -36.64 5.44 30.23
CA ILE A 32 -36.45 6.42 29.15
C ILE A 32 -35.17 6.13 28.35
N LEU A 33 -34.11 5.61 28.98
CA LEU A 33 -32.92 5.09 28.26
C LEU A 33 -33.26 3.88 27.36
N LEU A 34 -34.26 3.07 27.72
CA LEU A 34 -34.68 1.89 26.93
C LEU A 34 -35.60 2.21 25.75
N MET A 35 -36.11 3.44 25.63
CA MET A 35 -36.86 3.91 24.44
C MET A 35 -36.11 4.99 23.65
N ALA A 36 -34.87 5.26 24.03
CA ALA A 36 -33.93 6.08 23.28
C ALA A 36 -32.82 5.23 22.64
N THR A 37 -33.17 4.04 22.11
CA THR A 37 -32.37 3.45 21.03
C THR A 37 -32.52 4.36 19.81
N SER A 38 -31.63 5.35 19.72
CA SER A 38 -31.41 6.09 18.49
C SER A 38 -31.26 5.08 17.35
N SER A 39 -31.89 5.38 16.21
CA SER A 39 -31.53 4.74 14.95
C SER A 39 -30.10 5.19 14.64
N ALA A 40 -29.13 4.47 15.20
CA ALA A 40 -27.74 4.57 14.83
C ALA A 40 -27.65 4.08 13.39
N HIS A 41 -27.84 5.00 12.44
CA HIS A 41 -27.43 4.79 11.07
C HIS A 41 -25.96 4.38 11.14
N ALA A 42 -25.66 3.17 10.68
CA ALA A 42 -24.29 2.72 10.58
C ALA A 42 -23.57 3.70 9.65
N GLY A 43 -22.51 4.33 10.17
CA GLY A 43 -21.69 5.20 9.34
C GLY A 43 -21.00 4.38 8.25
N GLN A 44 -20.72 5.01 7.10
CA GLN A 44 -19.87 4.41 6.07
C GLN A 44 -18.54 3.98 6.71
N MET A 45 -18.02 2.82 6.28
CA MET A 45 -16.76 2.29 6.81
C MET A 45 -15.59 3.22 6.48
N THR A 46 -14.78 3.60 7.46
CA THR A 46 -13.50 4.27 7.18
C THR A 46 -12.51 3.25 6.63
N PHE A 47 -12.36 3.18 5.29
CA PHE A 47 -11.37 2.30 4.68
C PHE A 47 -9.96 2.67 5.10
N SER A 48 -9.14 1.65 5.39
CA SER A 48 -7.73 1.85 5.75
C SER A 48 -7.03 2.59 4.61
N GLN A 49 -6.43 3.75 4.91
CA GLN A 49 -5.69 4.58 3.94
C GLN A 49 -4.20 4.21 3.89
N THR A 50 -3.82 3.11 4.54
CA THR A 50 -2.45 2.59 4.60
C THR A 50 -2.43 1.11 4.19
N PRO A 51 -1.44 0.67 3.41
CA PRO A 51 -1.27 -0.75 3.10
C PRO A 51 -1.13 -1.61 4.38
N PRO A 52 -1.47 -2.92 4.33
CA PRO A 52 -1.04 -3.86 5.36
C PRO A 52 0.46 -3.71 5.65
N GLY A 53 0.82 -3.64 6.94
CA GLY A 53 2.20 -3.43 7.38
C GLY A 53 2.79 -2.02 7.18
N ALA A 54 2.08 -1.08 6.54
CA ALA A 54 2.58 0.29 6.25
C ALA A 54 1.86 1.42 7.03
N GLY A 55 1.01 1.08 8.01
CA GLY A 55 0.37 2.05 8.94
C GLY A 55 1.28 2.59 10.04
N ALA A 56 2.44 1.97 10.21
CA ALA A 56 3.49 2.36 11.13
C ALA A 56 4.28 3.55 10.56
N ARG A 57 4.41 4.63 11.33
CA ARG A 57 5.29 5.76 10.99
C ARG A 57 6.37 5.94 12.06
N GLU A 58 7.52 6.45 11.64
CA GLU A 58 8.55 6.87 12.59
C GLU A 58 7.98 7.94 13.54
N PRO A 59 8.36 7.95 14.83
CA PRO A 59 7.83 8.90 15.78
C PRO A 59 8.25 10.35 15.45
N ALA A 60 7.29 11.27 15.50
CA ALA A 60 7.49 12.68 15.20
C ALA A 60 8.65 13.28 16.03
N PRO A 61 9.55 14.07 15.41
CA PRO A 61 10.74 14.57 16.09
C PRO A 61 10.41 15.46 17.28
N ASN A 62 11.23 15.38 18.33
CA ASN A 62 11.27 16.39 19.38
C ASN A 62 12.06 17.59 18.86
N ILE A 63 11.44 18.77 18.82
CA ILE A 63 12.08 20.03 18.44
C ILE A 63 12.00 20.98 19.63
N ILE A 64 13.15 21.49 20.05
CA ILE A 64 13.27 22.53 21.08
C ILE A 64 13.73 23.81 20.39
N VAL A 65 12.97 24.89 20.55
CA VAL A 65 13.30 26.21 20.00
C VAL A 65 13.73 27.14 21.12
N SER A 66 14.96 27.64 21.04
CA SER A 66 15.52 28.65 21.94
C SER A 66 15.70 29.96 21.18
N VAL A 67 15.06 31.02 21.65
CA VAL A 67 15.11 32.34 21.02
C VAL A 67 15.68 33.41 21.93
N ASP A 68 16.41 34.32 21.32
CA ASP A 68 16.97 35.50 21.92
C ASP A 68 15.89 36.56 22.19
N ASP A 69 15.75 36.95 23.46
CA ASP A 69 14.94 38.10 23.91
C ASP A 69 15.80 39.22 24.53
N SER A 70 17.12 39.23 24.27
CA SER A 70 18.06 40.24 24.78
C SER A 70 17.78 41.66 24.27
N GLY A 71 18.46 42.65 24.85
CA GLY A 71 18.33 44.05 24.46
C GLY A 71 18.76 44.37 23.02
N SER A 72 19.71 43.63 22.44
CA SER A 72 20.18 43.83 21.06
C SER A 72 19.13 43.43 20.02
N MET A 73 18.23 42.51 20.37
CA MET A 73 17.06 42.20 19.56
C MET A 73 16.07 43.38 19.43
N GLY A 74 16.25 44.46 20.20
CA GLY A 74 15.52 45.72 20.07
C GLY A 74 16.10 46.70 19.05
N TRP A 75 17.26 46.40 18.46
CA TRP A 75 17.93 47.26 17.49
C TRP A 75 17.41 47.06 16.06
N ASP A 76 17.82 47.95 15.16
CA ASP A 76 17.45 48.06 13.74
C ASP A 76 15.97 48.44 13.46
N ILE A 77 15.63 48.75 12.20
CA ILE A 77 14.27 49.09 11.75
C ILE A 77 13.96 48.35 10.43
N PRO A 78 12.94 47.46 10.38
CA PRO A 78 12.17 46.95 11.51
C PRO A 78 13.07 46.22 12.51
N THR A 79 12.71 46.27 13.80
CA THR A 79 13.58 45.70 14.85
C THR A 79 13.83 44.22 14.66
N ARG A 80 14.98 43.74 15.13
CA ARG A 80 15.34 42.31 15.04
C ARG A 80 14.27 41.41 15.64
N MET A 81 13.71 41.79 16.79
CA MET A 81 12.58 41.12 17.44
C MET A 81 11.30 41.12 16.60
N THR A 82 10.98 42.22 15.89
CA THR A 82 9.81 42.25 14.98
C THR A 82 10.00 41.26 13.83
N SER A 83 11.21 41.18 13.29
CA SER A 83 11.58 40.25 12.22
C SER A 83 11.51 38.79 12.68
N LEU A 84 12.03 38.48 13.89
CA LEU A 84 11.91 37.16 14.51
C LEU A 84 10.45 36.74 14.69
N LYS A 85 9.60 37.60 15.25
CA LYS A 85 8.17 37.31 15.42
C LYS A 85 7.49 36.99 14.09
N ALA A 86 7.78 37.78 13.05
CA ALA A 86 7.22 37.55 11.72
C ALA A 86 7.68 36.21 11.12
N ALA A 87 8.99 35.91 11.18
CA ALA A 87 9.57 34.66 10.69
C ALA A 87 8.99 33.42 11.41
N MET A 88 8.89 33.47 12.75
CA MET A 88 8.33 32.39 13.55
C MET A 88 6.84 32.22 13.31
N ILE A 89 6.04 33.30 13.25
CA ILE A 89 4.60 33.20 12.93
C ILE A 89 4.44 32.58 11.53
N ASN A 90 5.10 33.11 10.50
CA ASN A 90 4.99 32.61 9.13
C ASN A 90 5.41 31.13 8.96
N THR A 91 6.15 30.56 9.93
CA THR A 91 6.60 29.17 9.92
C THR A 91 5.71 28.27 10.78
N PHE A 92 5.47 28.65 12.04
CA PHE A 92 4.82 27.83 13.08
C PHE A 92 3.34 28.19 13.34
N GLY A 93 2.81 29.23 12.69
CA GLY A 93 1.40 29.60 12.78
C GLY A 93 0.46 28.49 12.30
N ASN A 94 -0.85 28.73 12.38
CA ASN A 94 -1.86 27.71 12.13
C ASN A 94 -2.44 27.81 10.69
N PRO A 95 -2.03 26.94 9.74
CA PRO A 95 -2.57 26.95 8.37
C PRO A 95 -4.04 26.51 8.30
N THR A 96 -4.50 25.60 9.16
CA THR A 96 -5.90 25.12 9.16
C THR A 96 -6.88 26.14 9.76
N ALA A 97 -6.39 27.11 10.54
CA ALA A 97 -7.14 28.26 11.03
C ALA A 97 -6.93 29.54 10.19
N GLY A 98 -6.34 29.45 9.00
CA GLY A 98 -6.19 30.59 8.08
C GLY A 98 -5.11 31.61 8.46
N THR A 99 -4.20 31.26 9.38
CA THR A 99 -3.00 32.07 9.67
C THR A 99 -1.79 31.53 8.91
N LYS A 100 -0.82 32.41 8.61
CA LYS A 100 0.42 32.00 7.92
C LYS A 100 1.17 30.97 8.77
N GLY A 101 1.54 29.84 8.20
CA GLY A 101 2.28 28.75 8.85
C GLY A 101 2.43 27.57 7.90
N ILE A 102 3.52 26.81 8.00
CA ILE A 102 3.84 25.70 7.09
C ILE A 102 3.80 24.32 7.76
N ILE A 103 3.79 24.27 9.10
CA ILE A 103 3.78 23.01 9.85
C ILE A 103 2.35 22.59 10.14
N VAL A 104 1.90 21.49 9.54
CA VAL A 104 0.61 20.83 9.85
C VAL A 104 0.63 20.26 11.27
N ASP A 105 -0.53 20.16 11.90
CA ASP A 105 -0.71 19.58 13.24
C ASP A 105 -0.16 18.14 13.31
N ASP A 106 0.30 17.75 14.50
CA ASP A 106 0.85 16.44 14.87
C ASP A 106 2.12 15.97 14.13
N ARG A 107 2.67 16.79 13.21
CA ARG A 107 3.91 16.46 12.45
C ARG A 107 5.19 16.56 13.26
N ILE A 108 5.22 17.36 14.32
CA ILE A 108 6.37 17.56 15.21
C ILE A 108 5.90 17.58 16.66
N ARG A 109 6.83 17.37 17.60
CA ARG A 109 6.67 17.76 19.00
C ARG A 109 7.50 19.01 19.25
N LEU A 110 6.90 20.02 19.88
CA LEU A 110 7.56 21.32 20.08
C LEU A 110 7.66 21.65 21.57
N GLY A 111 8.85 22.04 22.01
CA GLY A 111 9.11 22.75 23.26
C GLY A 111 9.83 24.07 22.98
N TRP A 112 9.78 25.03 23.89
CA TRP A 112 10.37 26.35 23.67
C TRP A 112 10.95 26.99 24.93
N GLN A 113 11.94 27.84 24.74
CA GLN A 113 12.50 28.69 25.78
C GLN A 113 13.02 30.00 25.20
N THR A 114 13.29 30.95 26.10
CA THR A 114 13.93 32.22 25.76
C THR A 114 14.92 32.61 26.87
N MET A 115 15.70 33.68 26.73
CA MET A 115 16.81 33.92 27.65
C MET A 115 16.35 34.44 29.01
N TRP A 116 15.34 35.32 29.05
CA TRP A 116 14.87 36.02 30.25
C TRP A 116 13.35 35.99 30.55
N ASP A 117 12.53 35.48 29.63
CA ASP A 117 11.05 35.53 29.69
C ASP A 117 10.52 36.96 29.84
N ASN A 118 11.14 37.89 29.10
CA ASN A 118 10.87 39.33 29.17
C ASN A 118 9.40 39.67 28.84
N GLY A 119 8.74 38.83 28.04
CA GLY A 119 7.35 39.01 27.62
C GLY A 119 6.30 38.83 28.72
N ARG A 120 6.64 38.12 29.82
CA ARG A 120 5.84 37.95 31.05
C ARG A 120 4.33 37.78 30.83
N TYR A 121 3.95 36.90 29.91
CA TYR A 121 2.55 36.67 29.53
C TYR A 121 1.67 36.31 30.75
N SER A 122 0.49 36.92 30.86
CA SER A 122 -0.46 36.72 31.96
C SER A 122 -1.01 35.30 32.00
N ARG A 123 -0.91 34.61 33.14
CA ARG A 123 -1.21 33.17 33.27
C ARG A 123 -2.23 32.84 34.35
N PRO A 124 -3.04 31.78 34.17
CA PRO A 124 -3.82 31.17 35.26
C PRO A 124 -2.93 30.77 36.44
N SER A 125 -3.49 30.81 37.65
CA SER A 125 -2.76 30.82 38.92
C SER A 125 -2.13 29.49 39.36
N ASP A 126 -2.15 28.45 38.51
CA ASP A 126 -1.89 27.05 38.90
C ASP A 126 -0.73 26.35 38.16
N GLN A 127 -0.10 26.99 37.17
CA GLN A 127 1.04 26.38 36.45
C GLN A 127 2.38 27.09 36.69
N ARG A 128 3.40 26.30 37.06
CA ARG A 128 4.82 26.72 37.13
C ARG A 128 5.30 27.14 35.75
N ASN A 129 5.73 28.38 35.58
CA ASN A 129 5.88 28.94 34.24
C ASN A 129 6.87 30.12 34.16
N ASP A 130 8.16 29.77 34.11
CA ASP A 130 9.27 30.63 33.72
C ASP A 130 9.83 30.07 32.39
N GLN A 131 9.58 30.77 31.28
CA GLN A 131 10.02 30.33 29.94
C GLN A 131 11.52 30.50 29.71
N SER A 132 12.25 31.01 30.70
CA SER A 132 13.70 30.98 30.72
C SER A 132 14.28 29.64 31.19
N THR A 133 13.41 28.66 31.45
CA THR A 133 13.76 27.27 31.79
C THR A 133 12.90 26.26 31.01
N LEU A 134 13.42 25.05 30.81
CA LEU A 134 12.67 23.90 30.30
C LEU A 134 12.42 22.92 31.44
N SER A 135 11.15 22.61 31.73
CA SER A 135 10.75 21.72 32.81
C SER A 135 9.67 20.75 32.36
N ALA A 136 9.80 19.46 32.71
CA ALA A 136 8.86 18.42 32.33
C ALA A 136 7.44 18.69 32.84
N GLY A 137 6.45 18.67 31.94
CA GLY A 137 5.05 18.99 32.23
C GLY A 137 4.69 20.48 32.25
N ALA A 138 5.66 21.41 32.12
CA ALA A 138 5.38 22.85 32.00
C ALA A 138 4.68 23.20 30.67
N ILE A 139 4.16 24.42 30.51
CA ILE A 139 3.44 24.81 29.28
C ILE A 139 4.34 24.69 28.04
N ASN A 140 5.62 25.04 28.19
CA ASN A 140 6.65 25.12 27.16
C ASN A 140 7.48 23.83 27.00
N SER A 141 7.14 22.78 27.75
CA SER A 141 7.71 21.45 27.55
C SER A 141 7.33 20.85 26.19
N VAL A 142 8.14 19.92 25.70
CA VAL A 142 7.92 19.23 24.42
C VAL A 142 6.63 18.40 24.48
N LYS A 143 5.65 18.80 23.67
CA LYS A 143 4.38 18.08 23.44
C LYS A 143 4.05 18.09 21.96
N VAL A 144 3.08 17.27 21.55
CA VAL A 144 2.55 17.25 20.18
C VAL A 144 2.14 18.66 19.76
N PHE A 145 2.60 19.11 18.59
CA PHE A 145 2.40 20.49 18.14
C PHE A 145 1.08 20.66 17.40
N SER A 146 -0.01 20.72 18.18
CA SER A 146 -1.37 20.92 17.68
C SER A 146 -2.24 21.66 18.69
N GLY A 147 -3.43 22.10 18.24
CA GLY A 147 -4.48 22.68 19.08
C GLY A 147 -4.00 23.71 20.12
N THR A 148 -4.32 23.47 21.40
CA THR A 148 -3.97 24.35 22.51
C THR A 148 -2.46 24.59 22.66
N HIS A 149 -1.62 23.58 22.36
CA HIS A 149 -0.17 23.72 22.49
C HIS A 149 0.40 24.66 21.41
N ARG A 150 -0.11 24.57 20.18
CA ARG A 150 0.19 25.55 19.11
C ARG A 150 -0.26 26.97 19.49
N THR A 151 -1.47 27.12 20.04
CA THR A 151 -1.96 28.42 20.52
C THR A 151 -1.06 29.01 21.61
N ASN A 152 -0.61 28.20 22.56
CA ASN A 152 0.32 28.64 23.61
C ASN A 152 1.67 29.12 23.03
N PHE A 153 2.20 28.42 22.01
CA PHE A 153 3.43 28.83 21.35
C PHE A 153 3.27 30.13 20.54
N ASN A 154 2.15 30.30 19.82
CA ASN A 154 1.86 31.55 19.11
C ASN A 154 1.70 32.75 20.07
N ASN A 155 1.09 32.53 21.24
CA ASN A 155 1.02 33.53 22.30
C ASN A 155 2.41 33.86 22.87
N PHE A 156 3.28 32.86 23.05
CA PHE A 156 4.68 33.07 23.41
C PHE A 156 5.40 33.96 22.39
N ILE A 157 5.35 33.63 21.09
CA ILE A 157 5.98 34.42 20.02
C ILE A 157 5.50 35.87 20.06
N THR A 158 4.18 36.11 20.11
CA THR A 158 3.65 37.48 20.12
C THR A 158 4.05 38.25 21.38
N SER A 159 4.27 37.57 22.51
CA SER A 159 4.68 38.19 23.79
C SER A 159 6.16 38.61 23.88
N LEU A 160 7.07 38.09 23.05
CA LEU A 160 8.53 38.35 23.18
C LEU A 160 8.87 39.86 23.21
N THR A 161 9.76 40.29 24.09
CA THR A 161 10.19 41.69 24.22
C THR A 161 11.71 41.77 24.45
N PRO A 162 12.41 42.70 23.79
CA PRO A 162 13.86 42.79 23.89
C PRO A 162 14.30 43.50 25.19
N SER A 163 15.06 42.83 26.05
CA SER A 163 15.64 43.39 27.27
C SER A 163 16.73 42.48 27.86
N ASN A 164 17.57 43.00 28.76
CA ASN A 164 18.67 42.27 29.42
C ASN A 164 19.76 41.77 28.46
N GLY A 165 20.68 40.92 28.97
CA GLY A 165 21.85 40.41 28.21
C GLY A 165 21.56 39.13 27.43
N THR A 166 22.61 38.44 26.96
CA THR A 166 22.51 37.35 25.98
C THR A 166 23.16 36.05 26.49
N PRO A 167 22.59 35.36 27.50
CA PRO A 167 23.18 34.19 28.16
C PRO A 167 22.99 32.87 27.37
N SER A 168 23.43 32.80 26.11
CA SER A 168 23.17 31.65 25.20
C SER A 168 23.56 30.27 25.77
N HIS A 169 24.63 30.17 26.55
CA HIS A 169 25.05 28.95 27.26
C HIS A 169 23.94 28.34 28.13
N LYS A 170 23.11 29.18 28.77
CA LYS A 170 21.96 28.75 29.59
C LYS A 170 20.97 27.94 28.76
N MET A 171 20.76 28.29 27.48
CA MET A 171 19.79 27.64 26.62
C MET A 171 20.21 26.19 26.28
N LEU A 172 21.48 25.96 25.92
CA LEU A 172 21.97 24.59 25.65
C LEU A 172 22.05 23.75 26.94
N ALA A 173 22.38 24.36 28.08
CA ALA A 173 22.39 23.68 29.37
C ALA A 173 20.99 23.31 29.87
N ASN A 174 19.99 24.15 29.62
CA ASN A 174 18.58 23.82 29.85
C ASN A 174 18.15 22.60 29.00
N VAL A 175 18.60 22.51 27.73
CA VAL A 175 18.36 21.33 26.88
C VAL A 175 19.00 20.08 27.49
N TYR A 176 20.27 20.14 27.92
CA TYR A 176 20.94 19.03 28.59
C TYR A 176 20.14 18.53 29.81
N GLY A 177 19.75 19.44 30.71
CA GLY A 177 18.99 19.11 31.91
C GLY A 177 17.60 18.54 31.58
N TYR A 178 16.94 19.09 30.57
CA TYR A 178 15.60 18.65 30.15
C TYR A 178 15.60 17.29 29.46
N MET A 179 16.56 17.01 28.58
CA MET A 179 16.75 15.70 27.94
C MET A 179 17.06 14.61 28.97
N SER A 180 17.75 14.96 30.06
CA SER A 180 18.04 14.08 31.20
C SER A 180 16.82 13.74 32.07
N THR A 181 15.60 14.15 31.70
CA THR A 181 14.37 13.83 32.46
C THR A 181 14.10 12.31 32.43
N PRO A 182 13.93 11.63 33.58
CA PRO A 182 13.63 10.19 33.61
C PRO A 182 12.37 9.79 32.83
N THR A 183 12.32 8.54 32.39
CA THR A 183 11.13 7.93 31.76
C THR A 183 9.89 8.04 32.65
N GLY A 184 8.81 8.57 32.10
CA GLY A 184 7.52 8.78 32.77
C GLY A 184 6.52 9.42 31.81
N VAL A 185 5.30 9.73 32.27
CA VAL A 185 4.27 10.37 31.41
C VAL A 185 4.72 11.72 30.82
N ASN A 186 5.65 12.42 31.46
CA ASN A 186 6.21 13.69 30.98
C ASN A 186 7.54 13.53 30.21
N SER A 187 7.99 12.30 29.91
CA SER A 187 9.21 12.07 29.14
C SER A 187 9.01 12.45 27.66
N LEU A 188 10.06 12.97 27.04
CA LEU A 188 10.07 13.30 25.61
C LEU A 188 9.87 12.07 24.71
N PHE A 189 10.22 10.88 25.23
CA PHE A 189 10.13 9.60 24.54
C PHE A 189 8.82 8.85 24.82
N ALA A 190 7.94 9.39 25.67
CA ALA A 190 6.62 8.81 25.94
C ALA A 190 5.75 8.69 24.68
N LYS A 191 4.80 7.74 24.68
CA LYS A 191 3.80 7.59 23.60
C LYS A 191 3.12 8.93 23.30
N GLU A 192 2.72 9.66 24.33
CA GLU A 192 2.20 11.03 24.22
C GLU A 192 2.54 11.82 25.51
N PRO A 193 3.47 12.80 25.45
CA PRO A 193 3.91 13.53 26.63
C PRO A 193 2.76 14.24 27.33
N THR A 194 2.72 14.15 28.66
CA THR A 194 1.64 14.60 29.57
C THR A 194 0.32 13.81 29.49
N VAL A 195 0.18 12.83 28.59
CA VAL A 195 -1.06 12.04 28.41
C VAL A 195 -0.83 10.54 28.63
N THR A 196 0.05 9.91 27.84
CA THR A 196 0.28 8.46 27.83
C THR A 196 1.77 8.13 27.85
N ALA A 197 2.22 7.41 28.88
CA ALA A 197 3.63 7.07 29.04
C ALA A 197 4.13 5.99 28.05
N SER A 198 3.47 4.82 28.02
CA SER A 198 3.94 3.62 27.33
C SER A 198 3.21 3.38 25.99
N PRO A 199 3.87 2.83 24.94
CA PRO A 199 5.29 2.49 24.87
C PRO A 199 6.19 3.73 24.83
N TYR A 200 7.40 3.62 25.37
CA TYR A 200 8.46 4.60 25.13
C TYR A 200 9.09 4.33 23.76
N LEU A 201 9.29 5.38 22.99
CA LEU A 201 9.71 5.33 21.59
C LEU A 201 11.17 5.77 21.49
N SER A 202 12.06 4.82 21.81
CA SER A 202 13.53 4.90 21.83
C SER A 202 14.15 5.55 20.58
N CYS A 203 13.64 5.23 19.41
CA CYS A 203 14.12 5.71 18.12
C CYS A 203 13.87 7.21 17.85
N ARG A 204 13.04 7.90 18.66
CA ARG A 204 12.61 9.28 18.38
C ARG A 204 13.80 10.26 18.41
N ARG A 205 14.07 10.91 17.27
CA ARG A 205 15.12 11.93 17.15
C ARG A 205 14.76 13.22 17.89
N SER A 206 15.79 13.88 18.44
CA SER A 206 15.66 15.16 19.15
C SER A 206 16.57 16.22 18.53
N TYR A 207 16.03 17.44 18.39
CA TYR A 207 16.63 18.56 17.69
C TYR A 207 16.52 19.84 18.55
N HIS A 208 17.57 20.66 18.53
CA HIS A 208 17.57 21.97 19.19
C HIS A 208 17.90 23.06 18.16
N ILE A 209 17.06 24.09 18.08
CA ILE A 209 17.25 25.27 17.25
C ILE A 209 17.56 26.44 18.18
N LEU A 210 18.77 26.99 18.11
CA LEU A 210 19.14 28.23 18.79
C LEU A 210 19.15 29.38 17.78
N MET A 211 18.38 30.43 18.04
CA MET A 211 18.40 31.68 17.28
C MET A 211 18.89 32.82 18.19
N THR A 212 19.88 33.58 17.72
CA THR A 212 20.48 34.74 18.42
C THR A 212 21.13 35.68 17.41
N ASP A 213 21.35 36.94 17.78
CA ASP A 213 21.97 37.95 16.90
C ASP A 213 23.51 37.99 16.96
N GLY A 214 24.13 36.93 17.49
CA GLY A 214 25.54 36.57 17.27
C GLY A 214 26.46 36.76 18.46
N ALA A 215 26.13 37.64 19.41
CA ALA A 215 26.99 37.97 20.54
C ALA A 215 26.39 37.51 21.89
N TRP A 216 26.91 36.41 22.45
CA TRP A 216 26.57 36.02 23.84
C TRP A 216 27.34 36.85 24.86
N ASN A 217 26.71 37.25 25.98
CA ASN A 217 27.31 38.11 27.01
C ASN A 217 26.89 37.75 28.45
N ASN A 218 27.59 38.35 29.43
CA ASN A 218 27.42 38.22 30.89
C ASN A 218 27.41 36.79 31.47
N THR A 219 28.58 36.30 31.88
CA THR A 219 28.78 34.94 32.42
C THR A 219 28.83 34.89 33.95
N GLY A 220 27.81 35.47 34.61
CA GLY A 220 27.65 35.43 36.07
C GLY A 220 27.46 34.02 36.65
N SER A 221 27.17 33.93 37.96
CA SER A 221 27.03 32.67 38.73
C SER A 221 25.90 31.73 38.29
N ALA A 222 25.20 32.04 37.20
CA ALA A 222 24.17 31.23 36.56
C ALA A 222 24.64 30.46 35.31
N SER A 223 25.91 30.57 34.90
CA SER A 223 26.47 29.78 33.78
C SER A 223 26.81 28.34 34.22
N PRO A 224 26.14 27.30 33.69
CA PRO A 224 26.49 25.92 33.99
C PRO A 224 27.80 25.53 33.29
N ASN A 225 28.55 24.59 33.85
CA ASN A 225 29.88 24.21 33.37
C ASN A 225 29.80 22.99 32.42
N ALA A 226 30.28 23.13 31.18
CA ALA A 226 30.60 22.01 30.28
C ALA A 226 32.09 21.63 30.24
N GLY A 227 32.97 22.55 30.60
CA GLY A 227 34.41 22.47 30.35
C GLY A 227 34.72 22.52 28.85
N ASN A 228 36.00 22.37 28.50
CA ASN A 228 36.38 22.03 27.12
C ASN A 228 36.03 20.56 26.85
N TYR A 229 34.82 20.34 26.36
CA TYR A 229 34.26 19.04 26.04
C TYR A 229 34.71 18.57 24.64
N ASP A 230 34.80 19.44 23.65
CA ASP A 230 35.19 19.04 22.29
C ASP A 230 36.71 18.85 22.10
N GLY A 231 37.54 19.52 22.89
CA GLY A 231 38.98 19.31 23.03
C GLY A 231 39.39 18.19 24.00
N THR A 232 38.44 17.35 24.44
CA THR A 232 38.71 16.19 25.32
C THR A 232 38.32 14.85 24.65
N THR A 233 39.30 13.93 24.56
CA THR A 233 39.12 12.55 24.06
C THR A 233 38.12 11.76 24.90
N ARG A 234 37.22 11.01 24.24
CA ARG A 234 36.11 10.26 24.87
C ARG A 234 35.65 9.08 24.03
N THR A 235 34.97 8.13 24.66
CA THR A 235 34.20 7.08 23.96
C THR A 235 32.74 7.53 23.84
N LEU A 236 32.17 7.39 22.64
CA LEU A 236 30.77 7.69 22.34
C LEU A 236 29.86 6.50 22.73
N PRO A 237 28.53 6.69 22.85
CA PRO A 237 27.61 5.64 23.29
C PRO A 237 27.55 4.38 22.39
N ASP A 238 27.96 4.50 21.12
CA ASP A 238 28.10 3.38 20.18
C ASP A 238 29.44 2.62 20.28
N GLY A 239 30.32 3.02 21.20
CA GLY A 239 31.67 2.49 21.39
C GLY A 239 32.76 3.16 20.55
N THR A 240 32.42 4.11 19.67
CA THR A 240 33.39 4.82 18.82
C THR A 240 34.24 5.79 19.65
N THR A 241 35.56 5.74 19.50
CA THR A 241 36.46 6.69 20.17
C THR A 241 36.54 8.01 19.40
N TYR A 242 36.06 9.09 20.02
CA TYR A 242 36.40 10.45 19.63
C TYR A 242 37.78 10.79 20.19
N SER A 243 38.81 10.77 19.34
CA SER A 243 40.18 11.14 19.71
C SER A 243 40.50 12.56 19.27
N THR A 244 41.13 13.35 20.15
CA THR A 244 41.63 14.69 19.80
C THR A 244 42.96 14.67 19.04
N THR A 245 43.56 13.50 18.84
CA THR A 245 44.78 13.31 18.02
C THR A 245 44.48 12.83 16.59
N ASP A 246 43.24 12.43 16.28
CA ASP A 246 42.85 12.04 14.91
C ASP A 246 42.66 13.30 14.04
N PRO A 247 43.28 13.41 12.85
CA PRO A 247 43.00 14.50 11.91
C PRO A 247 41.51 14.58 11.51
N GLN A 248 40.79 13.47 11.43
CA GLN A 248 39.37 13.43 11.02
C GLN A 248 38.42 14.12 12.01
N THR A 249 38.81 14.28 13.27
CA THR A 249 38.05 15.02 14.27
C THR A 249 38.49 16.49 14.38
N GLY A 250 39.45 16.93 13.55
CA GLY A 250 40.06 18.27 13.62
C GLY A 250 39.05 19.42 13.54
N LEU A 251 38.02 19.26 12.70
CA LEU A 251 36.94 20.24 12.56
C LEU A 251 36.17 20.50 13.86
N TYR A 252 36.07 19.53 14.77
CA TYR A 252 35.15 19.60 15.91
C TYR A 252 35.76 20.18 17.19
N ARG A 253 37.10 20.25 17.27
CA ARG A 253 37.80 20.57 18.52
C ARG A 253 38.39 21.98 18.55
N ASP A 254 38.38 22.59 19.72
CA ASP A 254 39.21 23.75 20.05
C ASP A 254 40.17 23.49 21.23
N SER A 255 40.90 24.52 21.65
CA SER A 255 41.85 24.48 22.76
C SER A 255 41.51 25.45 23.91
N PHE A 256 40.31 26.01 23.92
CA PHE A 256 39.82 27.02 24.87
C PHE A 256 38.64 26.48 25.71
N GLY A 257 37.50 27.16 25.84
CA GLY A 257 36.34 26.74 26.67
C GLY A 257 36.52 26.82 28.21
N GLY A 258 37.69 26.47 28.75
CA GLY A 258 38.05 26.65 30.15
C GLY A 258 37.10 25.95 31.15
N SER A 259 36.63 26.68 32.16
CA SER A 259 35.71 26.18 33.20
C SER A 259 34.23 26.52 32.97
N LYS A 260 33.86 26.93 31.74
CA LYS A 260 32.48 27.23 31.35
C LYS A 260 32.04 26.41 30.13
N GLY A 261 32.95 26.23 29.17
CA GLY A 261 32.70 25.70 27.84
C GLY A 261 32.20 26.78 26.88
N THR A 262 32.42 26.57 25.57
CA THR A 262 31.85 27.34 24.45
C THR A 262 30.41 26.88 24.13
N LEU A 263 29.74 27.49 23.14
CA LEU A 263 28.49 26.90 22.61
C LEU A 263 28.78 25.59 21.88
N ALA A 264 29.94 25.48 21.21
CA ALA A 264 30.41 24.25 20.58
C ALA A 264 30.65 23.09 21.56
N ASP A 265 31.19 23.37 22.75
CA ASP A 265 31.32 22.41 23.85
C ASP A 265 29.97 21.89 24.32
N TRP A 266 28.97 22.77 24.46
CA TRP A 266 27.61 22.38 24.85
C TRP A 266 26.84 21.64 23.74
N ALA A 267 27.13 21.92 22.47
CA ALA A 267 26.56 21.19 21.35
C ALA A 267 27.15 19.77 21.24
N MET A 268 28.47 19.63 21.32
CA MET A 268 29.16 18.34 21.46
C MET A 268 28.68 17.60 22.72
N ARG A 269 28.51 18.37 23.81
CA ARG A 269 27.64 18.14 24.99
C ARG A 269 26.43 17.25 24.71
N ASN A 270 25.46 17.87 24.07
CA ASN A 270 24.13 17.32 23.87
C ASN A 270 24.10 16.26 22.75
N TRP A 271 25.07 16.27 21.83
CA TRP A 271 25.20 15.26 20.80
C TRP A 271 25.83 13.97 21.31
N ALA A 272 26.94 14.03 22.06
CA ALA A 272 27.69 12.86 22.52
C ALA A 272 27.09 12.14 23.76
N THR A 273 26.04 12.70 24.36
CA THR A 273 25.39 12.13 25.55
C THR A 273 24.21 11.26 25.17
N ASP A 274 24.20 10.00 25.62
CA ASP A 274 22.99 9.18 25.68
C ASP A 274 22.18 9.58 26.90
N PHE A 275 21.08 10.31 26.68
CA PHE A 275 20.24 10.84 27.74
C PHE A 275 19.23 9.83 28.32
N GLN A 276 19.05 8.65 27.70
CA GLN A 276 18.04 7.68 28.11
C GLN A 276 18.58 6.24 28.05
N SER A 277 19.74 6.00 28.65
CA SER A 277 20.43 4.68 28.68
C SER A 277 19.65 3.50 29.30
N SER A 278 18.42 3.71 29.76
CA SER A 278 17.45 2.67 30.12
C SER A 278 16.55 2.22 28.95
N LEU A 279 16.56 2.95 27.84
CA LEU A 279 15.94 2.59 26.57
C LEU A 279 17.00 1.95 25.65
N ALA A 280 16.55 1.26 24.61
CA ALA A 280 17.45 0.76 23.57
C ALA A 280 17.93 1.90 22.67
N ASN A 281 19.15 1.80 22.14
CA ASN A 281 19.73 2.78 21.22
C ASN A 281 19.28 2.52 19.77
N ASP A 282 17.97 2.70 19.56
CA ASP A 282 17.26 2.54 18.28
C ASP A 282 17.18 3.85 17.48
N VAL A 283 17.85 4.93 17.93
CA VAL A 283 17.92 6.15 17.12
C VAL A 283 18.72 5.82 15.86
N ARG A 284 18.31 6.40 14.74
CA ARG A 284 18.85 6.02 13.45
C ARG A 284 19.89 7.02 12.94
N ALA A 285 21.06 6.50 12.58
CA ALA A 285 22.09 7.25 11.87
C ALA A 285 21.61 7.81 10.52
N ILE A 286 21.98 9.06 10.24
CA ILE A 286 21.78 9.76 8.97
C ILE A 286 23.10 9.75 8.21
N LYS A 287 23.07 9.34 6.94
CA LYS A 287 24.27 9.15 6.09
C LYS A 287 24.00 9.64 4.67
N ASP A 288 23.90 10.95 4.52
CA ASP A 288 23.69 11.62 3.22
C ASP A 288 24.89 11.39 2.28
N VAL A 289 26.07 11.14 2.87
CA VAL A 289 27.29 10.71 2.18
C VAL A 289 27.62 9.26 2.57
N THR A 290 27.50 8.34 1.60
CA THR A 290 27.64 6.88 1.81
C THR A 290 29.07 6.34 1.63
N THR A 291 29.99 7.12 1.07
CA THR A 291 31.40 6.77 0.84
C THR A 291 32.35 7.78 1.49
N ALA A 292 33.61 7.41 1.73
CA ALA A 292 34.60 8.38 2.20
C ALA A 292 34.77 9.51 1.17
N GLN A 293 34.92 10.75 1.64
CA GLN A 293 35.09 11.93 0.80
C GLN A 293 36.43 12.61 1.09
N THR A 294 37.11 13.05 0.03
CA THR A 294 38.29 13.91 0.15
C THR A 294 37.84 15.34 0.42
N VAL A 295 38.23 15.89 1.57
CA VAL A 295 38.03 17.28 1.95
C VAL A 295 39.41 17.92 2.07
N GLY A 296 39.74 18.82 1.14
CA GLY A 296 41.11 19.34 1.03
C GLY A 296 42.11 18.22 0.71
N ALA A 297 43.04 17.95 1.62
CA ALA A 297 44.02 16.86 1.49
C ALA A 297 43.65 15.60 2.29
N LEU A 298 42.60 15.64 3.10
CA LEU A 298 42.22 14.57 4.02
C LEU A 298 41.07 13.72 3.46
N SER A 299 41.23 12.39 3.47
CA SER A 299 40.13 11.45 3.20
C SER A 299 39.32 11.23 4.48
N VAL A 300 38.16 11.89 4.58
CA VAL A 300 37.29 11.83 5.76
C VAL A 300 36.34 10.63 5.65
N SER A 301 36.31 9.79 6.69
CA SER A 301 35.38 8.67 6.77
C SER A 301 33.91 9.11 6.87
N THR A 302 32.99 8.22 6.52
CA THR A 302 31.54 8.48 6.60
C THR A 302 31.03 8.72 8.03
N TYR A 303 31.80 8.34 9.06
CA TYR A 303 31.44 8.61 10.46
C TYR A 303 31.76 10.06 10.86
N TRP A 304 32.93 10.56 10.47
CA TRP A 304 33.43 11.89 10.85
C TRP A 304 33.07 13.01 9.88
N ASN A 305 32.47 12.70 8.72
CA ASN A 305 31.96 13.72 7.79
C ASN A 305 30.72 14.43 8.39
N PRO A 306 30.72 15.78 8.56
CA PRO A 306 29.62 16.53 9.19
C PRO A 306 28.35 16.60 8.33
N LYS A 307 28.41 16.16 7.07
CA LYS A 307 27.20 15.90 6.24
C LYS A 307 26.41 14.68 6.72
N ASN A 308 26.99 13.89 7.62
CA ASN A 308 26.35 12.73 8.25
C ASN A 308 26.16 12.97 9.74
N ASN A 309 25.16 12.29 10.32
CA ASN A 309 24.97 12.23 11.76
C ASN A 309 24.92 10.75 12.20
N PRO A 310 26.04 10.17 12.66
CA PRO A 310 26.12 8.74 12.98
C PRO A 310 25.39 8.36 14.29
N MET A 311 24.85 9.33 15.03
CA MET A 311 24.17 9.15 16.31
C MET A 311 23.08 8.08 16.27
N THR A 312 23.29 7.00 17.03
CA THR A 312 22.30 5.93 17.26
C THR A 312 21.65 5.95 18.65
N TRP A 313 22.08 6.87 19.51
CA TRP A 313 21.57 7.04 20.86
C TRP A 313 20.63 8.26 21.00
N GLN A 314 19.97 8.40 22.17
CA GLN A 314 19.03 9.49 22.45
C GLN A 314 19.67 10.87 22.68
N GLY A 315 20.63 11.27 21.85
CA GLY A 315 21.25 12.60 21.85
C GLY A 315 20.44 13.67 21.10
N VAL A 316 21.02 14.87 20.97
CA VAL A 316 20.40 16.04 20.32
C VAL A 316 21.21 16.51 19.12
N THR A 317 20.52 16.82 18.02
CA THR A 317 21.10 17.49 16.85
C THR A 317 20.97 19.02 16.96
N GLN A 318 22.05 19.78 16.78
CA GLN A 318 22.08 21.24 16.98
C GLN A 318 22.00 22.02 15.67
N TYR A 319 20.97 22.86 15.54
CA TYR A 319 20.88 23.92 14.54
C TYR A 319 21.11 25.28 15.20
N THR A 320 21.77 26.19 14.49
CA THR A 320 22.04 27.55 14.96
C THR A 320 21.68 28.56 13.87
N ILE A 321 21.08 29.68 14.27
CA ILE A 321 20.76 30.82 13.42
C ILE A 321 21.43 32.05 14.02
N GLY A 322 22.37 32.65 13.28
CA GLY A 322 22.91 33.97 13.58
C GLY A 322 22.12 35.02 12.81
N PHE A 323 21.77 36.15 13.44
CA PHE A 323 20.90 37.15 12.83
C PHE A 323 21.50 38.57 12.80
N GLY A 324 21.49 39.20 11.62
CA GLY A 324 22.13 40.49 11.36
C GLY A 324 23.49 40.36 10.64
N ASP A 325 24.12 41.48 10.31
CA ASP A 325 25.34 41.52 9.48
C ASP A 325 26.53 40.77 10.11
N ASP A 326 26.68 40.85 11.44
CA ASP A 326 27.73 40.16 12.21
C ASP A 326 27.66 38.62 12.13
N ALA A 327 26.56 38.05 11.62
CA ALA A 327 26.40 36.60 11.41
C ALA A 327 27.40 35.99 10.40
N THR A 328 28.15 36.81 9.64
CA THR A 328 29.22 36.31 8.76
C THR A 328 30.57 37.03 8.94
N SER A 329 30.66 38.00 9.86
CA SER A 329 31.83 38.87 9.98
C SER A 329 32.33 38.99 11.42
N TRP A 330 33.24 38.08 11.81
CA TRP A 330 33.90 38.05 13.12
C TRP A 330 35.38 38.51 13.10
N GLY A 331 35.83 39.10 11.99
CA GLY A 331 37.09 39.85 11.89
C GLY A 331 38.39 39.04 11.92
N ALA A 332 38.31 37.71 11.86
CA ALA A 332 39.46 36.80 11.82
C ALA A 332 39.08 35.45 11.17
N THR A 333 40.07 34.61 10.87
CA THR A 333 39.86 33.20 10.48
C THR A 333 39.24 32.38 11.64
N PRO A 334 38.42 31.35 11.38
CA PRO A 334 38.06 30.83 10.05
C PRO A 334 37.04 31.71 9.33
N VAL A 335 37.19 31.90 8.02
CA VAL A 335 36.32 32.76 7.20
C VAL A 335 35.12 31.97 6.65
N TRP A 336 33.92 32.52 6.80
CA TRP A 336 32.69 32.04 6.17
C TRP A 336 32.62 32.41 4.68
N ASP A 337 32.10 31.52 3.83
CA ASP A 337 31.82 31.86 2.44
C ASP A 337 30.47 32.57 2.28
N ALA A 338 30.51 33.90 2.42
CA ALA A 338 29.36 34.77 2.20
C ALA A 338 28.87 34.84 0.73
N THR A 339 29.51 34.13 -0.21
CA THR A 339 29.08 34.03 -1.62
C THR A 339 28.09 32.91 -1.84
N THR A 340 28.30 31.77 -1.18
CA THR A 340 27.47 30.56 -1.32
C THR A 340 26.58 30.29 -0.11
N ASP A 341 26.94 30.85 1.06
CA ASP A 341 26.38 30.50 2.38
C ASP A 341 26.32 28.99 2.65
N ASP A 342 27.27 28.23 2.08
CA ASP A 342 27.42 26.82 2.37
C ASP A 342 28.08 26.63 3.76
N ASN A 343 27.41 25.85 4.61
CA ASN A 343 27.90 25.36 5.90
C ASN A 343 29.20 24.54 5.79
N TYR A 344 29.55 24.12 4.56
CA TYR A 344 30.76 23.40 4.18
C TYR A 344 31.67 24.21 3.23
N GLY A 345 31.45 25.52 3.10
CA GLY A 345 32.26 26.46 2.32
C GLY A 345 33.36 27.16 3.12
N GLY A 346 34.05 28.10 2.47
CA GLY A 346 35.05 28.96 3.12
C GLY A 346 36.23 28.17 3.71
N ASP A 347 36.63 28.50 4.95
CA ASP A 347 37.72 27.82 5.65
C ASP A 347 37.38 26.41 6.16
N TYR A 348 36.19 25.86 5.87
CA TYR A 348 35.78 24.50 6.23
C TYR A 348 36.85 23.42 5.92
N ALA A 349 37.42 23.46 4.71
CA ALA A 349 38.46 22.52 4.32
C ALA A 349 39.80 22.78 5.05
N ASN A 350 40.08 24.02 5.41
CA ASN A 350 41.30 24.42 6.13
C ASN A 350 41.25 24.03 7.61
N LEU A 351 40.06 24.06 8.22
CA LEU A 351 39.80 23.52 9.56
C LEU A 351 40.03 22.00 9.60
N PHE A 352 39.58 21.26 8.57
CA PHE A 352 39.85 19.82 8.46
C PHE A 352 41.34 19.49 8.29
N ASN A 353 42.07 20.28 7.51
CA ASN A 353 43.50 20.11 7.30
C ASN A 353 44.35 20.60 8.51
N GLY A 354 43.74 21.26 9.50
CA GLY A 354 44.45 21.90 10.62
C GLY A 354 45.34 23.08 10.23
N THR A 355 45.16 23.63 9.02
CA THR A 355 45.88 24.85 8.55
C THR A 355 45.25 26.13 9.08
N VAL A 356 43.98 26.06 9.50
CA VAL A 356 43.26 27.08 10.25
C VAL A 356 42.69 26.40 11.51
N SER A 357 42.62 27.14 12.61
CA SER A 357 41.98 26.72 13.87
C SER A 357 40.79 27.62 14.19
N TRP A 358 39.87 27.13 15.02
CA TRP A 358 38.77 27.94 15.55
C TRP A 358 39.29 29.16 16.33
N LEU A 359 38.51 30.25 16.25
CA LEU A 359 38.82 31.53 16.87
C LEU A 359 38.54 31.47 18.38
N ASP A 360 39.49 31.87 19.22
CA ASP A 360 39.26 31.95 20.67
C ASP A 360 38.21 33.03 21.00
N VAL A 361 37.00 32.56 21.31
CA VAL A 361 35.82 33.33 21.70
C VAL A 361 35.76 33.65 23.20
N MET A 362 36.67 33.07 24.00
CA MET A 362 36.74 33.24 25.45
C MET A 362 37.63 34.42 25.86
N SER A 363 38.65 34.74 25.06
CA SER A 363 39.63 35.82 25.37
C SER A 363 39.47 37.11 24.54
N GLY A 364 38.47 37.20 23.67
CA GLY A 364 38.30 38.30 22.71
C GLY A 364 37.03 39.16 22.84
N SER A 365 36.82 40.05 21.87
CA SER A 365 35.67 40.93 21.74
C SER A 365 34.37 40.19 21.40
N ASP A 366 33.23 40.77 21.75
CA ASP A 366 31.89 40.20 21.50
C ASP A 366 31.66 39.85 20.02
N THR A 367 32.22 40.64 19.09
CA THR A 367 32.20 40.39 17.63
C THR A 367 32.81 39.05 17.20
N ARG A 368 33.63 38.39 18.03
CA ARG A 368 34.19 37.08 17.71
C ARG A 368 33.20 35.93 17.94
N ARG A 369 32.16 36.14 18.75
CA ARG A 369 31.33 35.05 19.29
C ARG A 369 30.35 34.46 18.27
N ALA A 370 30.14 35.13 17.14
CA ALA A 370 29.30 34.61 16.06
C ALA A 370 29.87 33.31 15.43
N SER A 371 31.20 33.13 15.37
CA SER A 371 31.81 31.90 14.81
C SER A 371 31.52 30.65 15.65
N ASP A 372 31.28 30.81 16.96
CA ASP A 372 30.89 29.73 17.89
C ASP A 372 29.52 29.12 17.50
N LEU A 373 28.64 29.88 16.83
CA LEU A 373 27.39 29.34 16.30
C LEU A 373 27.62 28.34 15.16
N TRP A 374 28.60 28.59 14.29
CA TRP A 374 28.96 27.67 13.21
C TRP A 374 29.63 26.41 13.76
N HIS A 375 30.60 26.58 14.66
CA HIS A 375 31.26 25.48 15.36
C HIS A 375 30.25 24.62 16.14
N ALA A 376 29.28 25.23 16.83
CA ALA A 376 28.21 24.52 17.53
C ALA A 376 27.27 23.72 16.60
N ALA A 377 26.94 24.24 15.40
CA ALA A 377 26.18 23.45 14.42
C ALA A 377 26.94 22.21 13.97
N LEU A 378 28.23 22.35 13.65
CA LEU A 378 29.08 21.23 13.21
C LEU A 378 29.26 20.19 14.32
N ASN A 379 29.53 20.63 15.55
CA ASN A 379 29.66 19.76 16.73
C ASN A 379 28.37 18.99 17.02
N GLY A 380 27.22 19.65 16.95
CA GLY A 380 25.92 18.99 17.10
C GLY A 380 25.34 18.37 15.84
N ARG A 381 26.13 18.22 14.75
CA ARG A 381 25.74 17.57 13.47
C ARG A 381 24.48 18.14 12.81
N GLY A 382 24.28 19.45 12.91
CA GLY A 382 23.30 20.21 12.13
C GLY A 382 23.95 21.26 11.24
N LYS A 383 23.23 22.35 10.96
CA LYS A 383 23.62 23.40 10.01
C LYS A 383 23.51 24.79 10.66
N TYR A 384 24.48 25.65 10.35
CA TYR A 384 24.44 27.07 10.67
C TYR A 384 23.72 27.86 9.57
N TYR A 385 22.97 28.88 9.99
CA TYR A 385 22.23 29.77 9.10
C TYR A 385 22.58 31.23 9.42
N PRO A 386 23.37 31.90 8.56
CA PRO A 386 23.61 33.34 8.65
C PRO A 386 22.43 34.11 8.03
N ALA A 387 21.44 34.47 8.86
CA ALA A 387 20.31 35.28 8.44
C ALA A 387 20.67 36.77 8.49
N ARG A 388 21.04 37.39 7.37
CA ARG A 388 21.37 38.82 7.35
C ARG A 388 20.12 39.70 7.23
N THR A 389 19.07 39.21 6.55
CA THR A 389 17.79 39.92 6.37
C THR A 389 16.61 39.21 7.06
N PRO A 390 15.48 39.90 7.29
CA PRO A 390 14.25 39.29 7.81
C PRO A 390 13.71 38.14 6.93
N SER A 391 13.94 38.20 5.61
CA SER A 391 13.63 37.13 4.67
C SER A 391 14.49 35.90 4.90
N ASP A 392 15.80 36.08 5.11
CA ASP A 392 16.73 34.98 5.36
C ASP A 392 16.43 34.28 6.69
N LEU A 393 16.00 35.04 7.71
CA LEU A 393 15.57 34.49 8.99
C LEU A 393 14.34 33.60 8.84
N GLN A 394 13.36 33.99 8.02
CA GLN A 394 12.22 33.14 7.71
C GLN A 394 12.66 31.90 6.91
N ALA A 395 13.50 32.08 5.89
CA ALA A 395 14.01 30.97 5.08
C ALA A 395 14.78 29.95 5.92
N ALA A 396 15.59 30.39 6.89
CA ALA A 396 16.31 29.53 7.82
C ALA A 396 15.37 28.65 8.65
N PHE A 397 14.34 29.21 9.29
CA PHE A 397 13.35 28.41 10.03
C PHE A 397 12.61 27.42 9.12
N GLN A 398 12.29 27.80 7.88
CA GLN A 398 11.60 26.93 6.92
C GLN A 398 12.50 25.79 6.40
N ASP A 399 13.78 26.06 6.09
CA ASP A 399 14.75 25.05 5.66
C ASP A 399 15.08 24.07 6.79
N ILE A 400 15.33 24.55 8.02
CA ILE A 400 15.58 23.68 9.19
C ILE A 400 14.44 22.69 9.40
N LEU A 401 13.17 23.15 9.40
CA LEU A 401 12.05 22.25 9.64
C LEU A 401 11.79 21.31 8.46
N SER A 402 11.99 21.77 7.22
CA SER A 402 11.90 20.91 6.03
C SER A 402 12.95 19.81 6.07
N ASN A 403 14.18 20.15 6.44
CA ASN A 403 15.29 19.22 6.60
C ASN A 403 15.05 18.22 7.74
N ILE A 404 14.62 18.68 8.92
CA ILE A 404 14.24 17.80 10.04
C ILE A 404 13.15 16.81 9.62
N LEU A 405 12.08 17.29 8.98
CA LEU A 405 10.97 16.45 8.54
C LEU A 405 11.43 15.40 7.51
N ALA A 406 12.31 15.78 6.58
CA ALA A 406 12.91 14.86 5.61
C ALA A 406 13.82 13.82 6.29
N GLN A 407 14.64 14.22 7.27
CA GLN A 407 15.52 13.31 8.02
C GLN A 407 14.76 12.30 8.91
N THR A 408 13.54 12.63 9.33
CA THR A 408 12.61 11.76 10.07
C THR A 408 11.56 11.06 9.18
N ALA A 409 11.66 11.18 7.87
CA ALA A 409 10.97 10.30 6.93
C ALA A 409 11.96 9.20 6.51
N LYS A 410 11.59 7.93 6.65
CA LYS A 410 12.44 6.80 6.28
C LYS A 410 11.62 5.53 6.05
N PRO A 411 12.20 4.49 5.43
CA PRO A 411 11.45 3.50 4.71
C PRO A 411 10.79 2.50 5.62
N LEU A 412 9.52 2.23 5.33
CA LEU A 412 9.14 0.84 5.17
C LEU A 412 9.28 0.50 3.69
N VAL A 413 10.27 -0.33 3.35
CA VAL A 413 10.16 -1.21 2.19
C VAL A 413 9.26 -2.38 2.61
N SER A 414 7.98 -2.08 2.81
CA SER A 414 6.97 -3.13 2.88
C SER A 414 6.81 -3.68 1.47
N ILE A 415 7.51 -4.78 1.18
CA ILE A 415 7.07 -5.67 0.10
C ILE A 415 5.84 -6.38 0.65
N ALA A 416 4.69 -5.70 0.62
CA ALA A 416 3.47 -6.32 1.06
C ALA A 416 3.09 -7.42 0.08
N THR A 417 2.45 -8.45 0.62
CA THR A 417 1.88 -9.61 -0.06
C THR A 417 0.82 -9.24 -1.10
N SER A 418 0.42 -7.97 -1.17
CA SER A 418 -0.43 -7.40 -2.22
C SER A 418 0.34 -7.10 -3.53
N SER A 419 1.68 -7.16 -3.54
CA SER A 419 2.49 -7.00 -4.75
C SER A 419 2.07 -8.00 -5.83
N THR A 420 1.36 -7.52 -6.85
CA THR A 420 0.76 -8.41 -7.83
C THR A 420 1.80 -8.90 -8.84
N ARG A 421 1.78 -10.20 -9.11
CA ARG A 421 2.70 -10.89 -10.03
C ARG A 421 1.93 -11.62 -11.10
N LEU A 422 2.33 -11.43 -12.35
CA LEU A 422 1.75 -12.11 -13.51
C LEU A 422 2.83 -12.91 -14.25
N THR A 423 2.55 -14.16 -14.57
CA THR A 423 3.42 -15.01 -15.41
C THR A 423 2.75 -15.23 -16.76
N THR A 424 3.38 -14.78 -17.86
CA THR A 424 2.81 -14.90 -19.21
C THR A 424 3.93 -14.92 -20.25
N GLY A 425 3.92 -15.94 -21.13
CA GLY A 425 5.02 -16.19 -22.05
C GLY A 425 6.31 -16.52 -21.30
N ALA A 426 7.42 -15.88 -21.69
CA ALA A 426 8.73 -16.07 -21.09
C ALA A 426 9.07 -15.07 -19.96
N PHE A 427 8.08 -14.36 -19.39
CA PHE A 427 8.32 -13.33 -18.38
C PHE A 427 7.42 -13.46 -17.15
N ALA A 428 7.98 -13.08 -16.00
CA ALA A 428 7.28 -12.76 -14.77
C ALA A 428 7.29 -11.23 -14.59
N TYR A 429 6.11 -10.62 -14.51
CA TYR A 429 5.92 -9.20 -14.25
C TYR A 429 5.55 -8.98 -12.78
N ILE A 430 6.14 -7.98 -12.14
CA ILE A 430 6.06 -7.79 -10.68
C ILE A 430 5.89 -6.30 -10.39
N ALA A 431 4.79 -5.96 -9.71
CA ALA A 431 4.50 -4.61 -9.24
C ALA A 431 5.03 -4.43 -7.81
N LYS A 432 5.52 -3.24 -7.48
CA LYS A 432 6.15 -2.92 -6.19
C LYS A 432 5.71 -1.55 -5.70
N PHE A 433 5.78 -1.33 -4.38
CA PHE A 433 5.74 -0.01 -3.77
C PHE A 433 6.87 0.19 -2.75
N ASN A 434 7.19 1.45 -2.49
CA ASN A 434 8.00 1.89 -1.35
C ASN A 434 7.19 2.91 -0.53
N SER A 435 6.86 2.56 0.72
CA SER A 435 6.10 3.43 1.64
C SER A 435 6.96 4.50 2.35
N GLU A 436 8.26 4.60 2.06
CA GLU A 436 9.09 5.76 2.43
C GLU A 436 8.61 7.05 1.77
N ASN A 437 8.45 6.95 0.46
CA ASN A 437 8.34 8.07 -0.47
C ASN A 437 7.10 7.92 -1.37
N TRP A 438 6.30 6.87 -1.18
CA TRP A 438 5.08 6.53 -1.91
C TRP A 438 5.33 6.54 -3.42
N THR A 439 6.29 5.69 -3.80
CA THR A 439 6.69 5.44 -5.19
C THR A 439 6.44 3.98 -5.54
N GLY A 440 6.21 3.71 -6.82
CA GLY A 440 6.00 2.37 -7.32
C GLY A 440 6.93 1.99 -8.45
N ASP A 441 6.91 0.71 -8.75
CA ASP A 441 7.64 0.13 -9.86
C ASP A 441 6.90 -1.04 -10.48
N LEU A 442 7.18 -1.29 -11.76
CA LEU A 442 6.79 -2.47 -12.49
C LEU A 442 8.04 -3.02 -13.18
N SER A 443 8.41 -4.26 -12.91
CA SER A 443 9.59 -4.90 -13.50
C SER A 443 9.23 -6.22 -14.17
N ALA A 444 9.92 -6.55 -15.26
CA ALA A 444 9.84 -7.85 -15.91
C ALA A 444 11.12 -8.66 -15.69
N TYR A 445 10.96 -9.93 -15.36
CA TYR A 445 12.06 -10.88 -15.18
C TYR A 445 11.87 -12.05 -16.13
N ALA A 446 12.89 -12.35 -16.95
CA ALA A 446 12.84 -13.49 -17.86
C ALA A 446 12.72 -14.81 -17.07
N ILE A 447 11.90 -15.75 -17.53
CA ILE A 447 11.71 -17.07 -16.92
C ILE A 447 12.63 -18.07 -17.61
N ALA A 448 13.48 -18.76 -16.83
CA ALA A 448 14.37 -19.79 -17.34
C ALA A 448 13.58 -21.02 -17.80
N SER A 449 13.75 -21.41 -19.06
CA SER A 449 12.93 -22.47 -19.72
C SER A 449 13.08 -23.87 -19.12
N LYS A 450 14.19 -24.16 -18.42
CA LYS A 450 14.45 -25.45 -17.77
C LYS A 450 13.89 -25.56 -16.35
N THR A 451 13.83 -24.45 -15.59
CA THR A 451 13.47 -24.45 -14.16
C THR A 451 12.14 -23.77 -13.86
N GLY A 452 11.60 -22.96 -14.79
CA GLY A 452 10.40 -22.16 -14.55
C GLY A 452 10.61 -20.98 -13.58
N LEU A 453 11.86 -20.70 -13.16
CA LEU A 453 12.20 -19.65 -12.21
C LEU A 453 12.57 -18.32 -12.92
N PRO A 454 12.29 -17.14 -12.32
CA PRO A 454 12.75 -15.86 -12.85
C PRO A 454 14.27 -15.64 -12.74
N SER A 455 14.82 -14.85 -13.67
CA SER A 455 16.20 -14.35 -13.71
C SER A 455 16.52 -13.35 -12.59
N THR A 456 17.77 -13.31 -12.11
CA THR A 456 18.26 -12.38 -11.07
C THR A 456 18.28 -10.93 -11.50
N SER A 457 18.35 -10.69 -12.81
CA SER A 457 18.21 -9.36 -13.40
C SER A 457 16.80 -9.18 -13.97
N ALA A 458 16.20 -8.02 -13.67
CA ALA A 458 15.07 -7.53 -14.44
C ALA A 458 15.53 -7.27 -15.88
N THR A 459 14.75 -7.71 -16.85
CA THR A 459 14.95 -7.41 -18.28
C THR A 459 14.61 -5.95 -18.58
N TRP A 460 13.62 -5.40 -17.88
CA TRP A 460 13.31 -3.98 -17.85
C TRP A 460 12.62 -3.61 -16.53
N THR A 461 12.71 -2.32 -16.19
CA THR A 461 12.13 -1.72 -14.99
C THR A 461 11.49 -0.39 -15.38
N ALA A 462 10.18 -0.24 -15.14
CA ALA A 462 9.40 0.89 -15.59
C ALA A 462 9.82 2.20 -14.92
N SER A 463 10.13 2.17 -13.61
CA SER A 463 10.64 3.34 -12.89
C SER A 463 11.92 3.88 -13.54
N THR A 464 12.88 3.02 -13.91
CA THR A 464 14.14 3.41 -14.55
C THR A 464 13.90 4.14 -15.88
N LEU A 465 12.99 3.63 -16.71
CA LEU A 465 12.64 4.25 -17.99
C LEU A 465 11.93 5.59 -17.78
N MET A 466 10.92 5.63 -16.90
CA MET A 466 10.17 6.84 -16.62
C MET A 466 11.04 7.91 -15.95
N ASN A 467 11.99 7.55 -15.10
CA ASN A 467 12.86 8.47 -14.36
C ASN A 467 14.07 8.96 -15.14
N SER A 468 14.27 8.49 -16.38
CA SER A 468 15.33 8.97 -17.25
C SER A 468 15.30 10.50 -17.44
N THR A 469 16.48 11.08 -17.58
CA THR A 469 16.69 12.48 -18.01
C THR A 469 16.89 12.59 -19.53
N ASP A 470 17.09 11.47 -20.22
CA ASP A 470 17.14 11.41 -21.69
C ASP A 470 15.72 11.54 -22.28
N LEU A 471 15.48 12.67 -22.95
CA LEU A 471 14.20 13.01 -23.59
C LEU A 471 13.84 12.07 -24.77
N SER A 472 14.77 11.27 -25.29
CA SER A 472 14.47 10.22 -26.26
C SER A 472 13.85 8.98 -25.60
N VAL A 473 14.16 8.75 -24.32
CA VAL A 473 13.63 7.65 -23.49
C VAL A 473 12.29 8.06 -22.87
N PHE A 474 12.26 9.20 -22.17
CA PHE A 474 11.06 9.74 -21.52
C PHE A 474 10.95 11.26 -21.65
N ASN A 475 9.83 11.74 -22.21
CA ASN A 475 9.55 13.16 -22.39
C ASN A 475 8.13 13.51 -21.91
N PRO A 476 7.97 14.30 -20.82
CA PRO A 476 6.66 14.70 -20.28
C PRO A 476 5.74 15.43 -21.28
N SER A 477 6.32 16.20 -22.22
CA SER A 477 5.55 16.98 -23.20
C SER A 477 4.86 16.11 -24.26
N THR A 478 5.48 14.98 -24.63
CA THR A 478 4.95 14.02 -25.61
C THR A 478 4.32 12.78 -24.97
N ARG A 479 4.36 12.65 -23.64
CA ARG A 479 3.73 11.55 -22.88
C ARG A 479 2.22 11.50 -23.16
N VAL A 480 1.69 10.32 -23.48
CA VAL A 480 0.25 10.13 -23.75
C VAL A 480 -0.49 9.94 -22.43
N VAL A 481 -0.90 11.06 -21.83
CA VAL A 481 -1.75 11.08 -20.64
C VAL A 481 -3.14 11.57 -21.03
N LEU A 482 -4.16 10.76 -20.76
CA LEU A 482 -5.57 11.03 -21.07
C LEU A 482 -6.36 11.30 -19.77
N THR A 483 -7.51 11.93 -19.92
CA THR A 483 -8.48 12.18 -18.84
C THR A 483 -9.90 12.32 -19.42
N HIS A 484 -10.89 12.60 -18.59
CA HIS A 484 -12.25 12.91 -19.00
C HIS A 484 -12.65 14.28 -18.44
N ASN A 485 -13.39 15.10 -19.19
CA ASN A 485 -13.77 16.48 -18.79
C ASN A 485 -15.22 16.63 -18.31
N GLY A 486 -15.81 15.52 -17.85
CA GLY A 486 -17.25 15.43 -17.52
C GLY A 486 -18.17 15.11 -18.70
N THR A 487 -17.70 15.16 -19.96
CA THR A 487 -18.52 14.85 -21.14
C THR A 487 -17.82 13.97 -22.16
N VAL A 488 -16.53 14.19 -22.41
CA VAL A 488 -15.72 13.44 -23.38
C VAL A 488 -14.30 13.18 -22.87
N GLY A 489 -13.62 12.21 -23.48
CA GLY A 489 -12.19 12.00 -23.30
C GLY A 489 -11.37 13.18 -23.84
N LYS A 490 -10.32 13.57 -23.11
CA LYS A 490 -9.39 14.65 -23.47
C LYS A 490 -7.94 14.24 -23.16
N GLY A 491 -6.97 14.94 -23.75
CA GLY A 491 -5.58 14.88 -23.29
C GLY A 491 -5.46 15.59 -21.94
N PHE A 492 -4.79 14.98 -20.96
CA PHE A 492 -4.56 15.57 -19.63
C PHE A 492 -3.49 16.67 -19.75
N LYS A 493 -3.92 17.88 -20.09
CA LYS A 493 -3.12 19.11 -20.26
C LYS A 493 -3.95 20.28 -19.77
N TRP A 494 -3.33 21.28 -19.13
CA TRP A 494 -4.03 22.39 -18.48
C TRP A 494 -5.07 23.05 -19.39
N ALA A 495 -4.74 23.34 -20.65
CA ALA A 495 -5.67 23.92 -21.62
C ALA A 495 -7.00 23.14 -21.74
N ASN A 496 -6.97 21.81 -21.73
CA ASN A 496 -8.10 20.92 -21.98
C ASN A 496 -9.01 20.68 -20.77
N LEU A 497 -8.54 20.97 -19.56
CA LEU A 497 -9.28 20.70 -18.33
C LEU A 497 -10.49 21.63 -18.20
N ASP A 498 -11.55 21.13 -17.58
CA ASP A 498 -12.74 21.95 -17.29
C ASP A 498 -12.48 22.95 -16.13
N ALA A 499 -13.45 23.84 -15.88
CA ALA A 499 -13.33 24.88 -14.85
C ALA A 499 -13.26 24.31 -13.41
N THR A 500 -13.93 23.17 -13.15
CA THR A 500 -13.95 22.49 -11.85
C THR A 500 -12.61 21.82 -11.59
N GLN A 501 -12.08 21.08 -12.56
CA GLN A 501 -10.74 20.47 -12.54
C GLN A 501 -9.65 21.52 -12.30
N LYS A 502 -9.70 22.63 -13.03
CA LYS A 502 -8.81 23.80 -12.85
C LYS A 502 -8.96 24.46 -11.47
N SER A 503 -10.16 24.42 -10.88
CA SER A 503 -10.41 24.96 -9.54
C SER A 503 -9.76 24.08 -8.46
N VAL A 504 -9.96 22.76 -8.51
CA VAL A 504 -9.36 21.83 -7.54
C VAL A 504 -7.82 21.89 -7.57
N LEU A 505 -7.23 21.89 -8.77
CA LEU A 505 -5.78 22.01 -8.95
C LEU A 505 -5.20 23.38 -8.57
N ARG A 506 -6.04 24.40 -8.28
CA ARG A 506 -5.62 25.72 -7.76
C ARG A 506 -6.05 25.98 -6.30
N ASN A 507 -6.53 24.96 -5.59
CA ASN A 507 -7.12 25.14 -4.25
C ASN A 507 -8.23 26.22 -4.25
N GLY A 508 -9.15 26.11 -5.22
CA GLY A 508 -10.14 27.13 -5.53
C GLY A 508 -9.51 28.31 -6.26
N THR A 509 -9.37 29.42 -5.55
CA THR A 509 -8.73 30.67 -6.03
C THR A 509 -7.47 31.03 -5.21
N SER A 510 -7.00 30.13 -4.35
CA SER A 510 -5.88 30.41 -3.43
C SER A 510 -4.54 30.37 -4.14
N ASP A 511 -4.37 29.45 -5.09
CA ASP A 511 -3.17 29.34 -5.93
C ASP A 511 -3.40 29.95 -7.32
N THR A 512 -2.32 30.43 -7.96
CA THR A 512 -2.39 31.05 -9.29
C THR A 512 -2.63 30.00 -10.39
N THR A 513 -3.07 30.46 -11.57
CA THR A 513 -3.17 29.62 -12.78
C THR A 513 -1.84 28.93 -13.12
N THR A 514 -0.70 29.62 -12.97
CA THR A 514 0.64 29.07 -13.19
C THR A 514 0.97 27.93 -12.24
N VAL A 515 0.55 28.00 -10.97
CA VAL A 515 0.72 26.90 -9.99
C VAL A 515 -0.18 25.72 -10.34
N GLY A 516 -1.42 25.96 -10.79
CA GLY A 516 -2.32 24.89 -11.26
C GLY A 516 -1.80 24.17 -12.51
N GLU A 517 -1.25 24.91 -13.47
CA GLU A 517 -0.61 24.39 -14.68
C GLU A 517 0.65 23.58 -14.35
N ALA A 518 1.54 24.13 -13.51
CA ALA A 518 2.73 23.42 -13.02
C ALA A 518 2.40 22.11 -12.29
N ARG A 519 1.25 22.01 -11.61
CA ARG A 519 0.77 20.75 -11.01
C ARG A 519 0.34 19.72 -12.05
N VAL A 520 -0.29 20.14 -13.15
CA VAL A 520 -0.60 19.23 -14.28
C VAL A 520 0.68 18.72 -14.91
N ASP A 521 1.63 19.60 -15.19
CA ASP A 521 2.91 19.20 -15.81
C ASP A 521 3.74 18.30 -14.88
N PHE A 522 3.73 18.57 -13.57
CA PHE A 522 4.30 17.69 -12.56
C PHE A 522 3.68 16.29 -12.60
N LEU A 523 2.34 16.17 -12.62
CA LEU A 523 1.63 14.88 -12.72
C LEU A 523 1.91 14.18 -14.06
N ARG A 524 2.08 14.95 -15.16
CA ARG A 524 2.58 14.42 -16.45
C ARG A 524 4.04 13.96 -16.40
N GLY A 525 4.82 14.34 -15.39
CA GLY A 525 6.19 13.88 -15.15
C GLY A 525 7.26 14.96 -15.27
N ASP A 526 6.91 16.24 -15.43
CA ASP A 526 7.88 17.32 -15.28
C ASP A 526 8.42 17.35 -13.85
N ARG A 527 9.73 17.59 -13.71
CA ARG A 527 10.43 17.74 -12.43
C ARG A 527 10.91 19.17 -12.15
N THR A 528 10.80 20.12 -13.11
CA THR A 528 11.36 21.50 -13.01
C THR A 528 10.79 22.37 -11.88
N LYS A 529 9.78 21.89 -11.15
CA LYS A 529 9.16 22.56 -9.99
C LYS A 529 9.22 21.76 -8.70
N GLU A 530 9.95 20.64 -8.67
CA GLU A 530 10.24 19.92 -7.42
C GLU A 530 11.17 20.74 -6.52
N GLN A 531 10.98 20.71 -5.21
CA GLN A 531 11.75 21.52 -4.23
C GLN A 531 13.27 21.41 -4.34
N ARG A 532 13.82 20.32 -4.87
CA ARG A 532 15.27 20.16 -5.11
C ARG A 532 15.80 21.09 -6.21
N GLU A 533 14.92 21.56 -7.10
CA GLU A 533 15.26 22.44 -8.23
C GLU A 533 15.16 23.92 -7.83
N THR A 534 15.94 24.78 -8.48
CA THR A 534 15.96 26.22 -8.16
C THR A 534 14.59 26.87 -8.38
N GLY A 535 13.99 27.38 -7.29
CA GLY A 535 12.64 27.97 -7.31
C GLY A 535 11.50 26.94 -7.39
N GLY A 536 11.77 25.67 -7.07
CA GLY A 536 10.76 24.62 -6.92
C GLY A 536 9.95 24.75 -5.63
N TYR A 537 8.71 24.24 -5.67
CA TYR A 537 7.74 24.33 -4.56
C TYR A 537 6.76 23.14 -4.53
N LEU A 538 6.92 22.17 -5.44
CA LEU A 538 6.18 20.90 -5.46
C LEU A 538 7.03 19.79 -4.81
N ARG A 539 6.36 18.72 -4.40
CA ARG A 539 6.97 17.55 -3.77
C ARG A 539 8.15 16.98 -4.57
N ASN A 540 9.25 16.67 -3.89
CA ASN A 540 10.33 15.85 -4.46
C ASN A 540 9.85 14.41 -4.66
N ARG A 541 10.02 13.85 -5.86
CA ARG A 541 9.73 12.44 -6.16
C ARG A 541 10.97 11.65 -6.55
N ASP A 542 11.19 10.50 -5.93
CA ASP A 542 12.26 9.61 -6.41
C ASP A 542 11.83 8.91 -7.70
N SER A 543 10.57 8.46 -7.77
CA SER A 543 9.93 7.93 -8.97
C SER A 543 8.77 8.78 -9.48
N ARG A 544 8.64 8.89 -10.80
CA ARG A 544 7.47 9.47 -11.48
C ARG A 544 6.26 8.55 -11.48
N LEU A 545 6.45 7.25 -11.23
CA LEU A 545 5.41 6.25 -11.06
C LEU A 545 5.03 6.19 -9.57
N GLY A 546 3.74 6.42 -9.28
CA GLY A 546 3.17 6.25 -7.93
C GLY A 546 3.18 4.81 -7.47
N ASP A 547 3.02 4.58 -6.16
CA ASP A 547 2.97 3.24 -5.59
C ASP A 547 1.82 2.39 -6.16
N ILE A 548 2.09 1.09 -6.32
CA ILE A 548 1.11 0.09 -6.75
C ILE A 548 0.90 -0.86 -5.57
N VAL A 549 -0.23 -0.70 -4.88
CA VAL A 549 -0.51 -1.43 -3.63
C VAL A 549 -1.47 -2.58 -3.87
N ASN A 550 -2.73 -2.32 -4.19
CA ASN A 550 -3.75 -3.38 -4.35
C ASN A 550 -4.03 -3.72 -5.83
N SER A 551 -3.76 -2.81 -6.76
CA SER A 551 -4.05 -3.02 -8.19
C SER A 551 -3.30 -4.23 -8.77
N ASN A 552 -3.98 -5.00 -9.63
CA ASN A 552 -3.36 -6.13 -10.32
C ASN A 552 -2.69 -5.71 -11.64
N ILE A 553 -1.61 -6.41 -12.00
CA ILE A 553 -1.09 -6.38 -13.36
C ILE A 553 -2.05 -7.17 -14.26
N TRP A 554 -2.60 -6.51 -15.27
CA TRP A 554 -3.42 -7.15 -16.31
C TRP A 554 -2.73 -7.14 -17.69
N TYR A 555 -2.50 -8.32 -18.28
CA TYR A 555 -1.88 -8.44 -19.61
C TYR A 555 -2.91 -8.51 -20.73
N THR A 556 -2.71 -7.70 -21.77
CA THR A 556 -3.51 -7.70 -23.01
C THR A 556 -2.61 -7.88 -24.22
N GLY A 557 -2.50 -9.12 -24.70
CA GLY A 557 -1.84 -9.48 -25.97
C GLY A 557 -2.85 -9.65 -27.10
N LYS A 558 -2.56 -10.55 -28.07
CA LYS A 558 -3.50 -10.95 -29.13
C LYS A 558 -4.86 -11.42 -28.53
N PRO A 559 -6.01 -11.16 -29.17
CA PRO A 559 -7.29 -11.71 -28.75
C PRO A 559 -7.28 -13.24 -28.59
N LEU A 560 -7.72 -13.75 -27.43
CA LEU A 560 -7.63 -15.18 -27.07
C LEU A 560 -8.97 -15.92 -27.02
N ARG A 561 -10.11 -15.22 -27.07
CA ARG A 561 -11.43 -15.85 -26.91
C ARG A 561 -11.79 -16.69 -28.13
N MET A 562 -12.05 -17.99 -27.93
CA MET A 562 -12.38 -18.96 -29.00
C MET A 562 -13.57 -19.87 -28.67
N ASP A 563 -14.08 -19.79 -27.44
CA ASP A 563 -15.14 -20.63 -26.86
C ASP A 563 -16.48 -20.56 -27.60
N THR A 564 -16.78 -19.43 -28.22
CA THR A 564 -18.16 -19.03 -28.60
C THR A 564 -18.25 -18.35 -29.98
N ASP A 565 -17.21 -18.49 -30.81
CA ASP A 565 -16.87 -17.72 -32.03
C ASP A 565 -18.00 -16.87 -32.64
N TYR A 566 -18.23 -15.70 -32.03
CA TYR A 566 -19.28 -14.77 -32.42
C TYR A 566 -19.06 -14.24 -33.84
N THR A 567 -20.15 -13.90 -34.54
CA THR A 567 -20.11 -13.33 -35.89
C THR A 567 -19.08 -12.19 -36.03
N GLY A 568 -18.08 -12.41 -36.89
CA GLY A 568 -16.99 -11.46 -37.16
C GLY A 568 -15.84 -11.43 -36.15
N HIS A 569 -15.92 -12.15 -35.01
CA HIS A 569 -14.85 -12.18 -34.02
C HIS A 569 -13.60 -12.89 -34.56
N ALA A 570 -13.72 -14.01 -35.28
CA ALA A 570 -12.61 -14.64 -35.98
C ALA A 570 -11.79 -13.66 -36.86
N SER A 571 -12.48 -12.80 -37.63
CA SER A 571 -11.83 -11.77 -38.46
C SER A 571 -11.12 -10.72 -37.60
N PHE A 572 -11.72 -10.33 -36.47
CA PHE A 572 -11.11 -9.42 -35.49
C PHE A 572 -9.85 -10.03 -34.85
N ARG A 573 -9.89 -11.31 -34.45
CA ARG A 573 -8.74 -12.06 -33.92
C ARG A 573 -7.60 -12.12 -34.93
N SER A 574 -7.91 -12.45 -36.18
CA SER A 574 -6.93 -12.49 -37.28
C SER A 574 -6.28 -11.11 -37.48
N SER A 575 -7.09 -10.05 -37.56
CA SER A 575 -6.62 -8.67 -37.77
C SER A 575 -5.78 -8.12 -36.62
N ASN A 576 -6.01 -8.60 -35.38
CA ASN A 576 -5.30 -8.17 -34.16
C ASN A 576 -4.31 -9.23 -33.65
N SER A 577 -3.96 -10.21 -34.47
CA SER A 577 -2.99 -11.27 -34.12
C SER A 577 -1.61 -10.72 -33.77
N GLY A 578 -1.18 -9.65 -34.44
CA GLY A 578 0.06 -8.91 -34.19
C GLY A 578 -0.06 -7.77 -33.18
N ARG A 579 -1.12 -7.71 -32.34
CA ARG A 579 -1.29 -6.63 -31.36
C ARG A 579 -0.14 -6.62 -30.35
N THR A 580 0.56 -5.49 -30.25
CA THR A 580 1.59 -5.21 -29.24
C THR A 580 1.05 -5.50 -27.84
N PRO A 581 1.68 -6.39 -27.04
CA PRO A 581 1.18 -6.69 -25.72
C PRO A 581 1.40 -5.54 -24.72
N VAL A 582 0.37 -5.23 -23.93
CA VAL A 582 0.40 -4.17 -22.91
C VAL A 582 0.02 -4.74 -21.54
N LEU A 583 0.69 -4.24 -20.50
CA LEU A 583 0.40 -4.48 -19.09
C LEU A 583 -0.31 -3.26 -18.53
N TYR A 584 -1.52 -3.43 -18.01
CA TYR A 584 -2.29 -2.38 -17.36
C TYR A 584 -2.23 -2.53 -15.84
N VAL A 585 -2.04 -1.42 -15.13
CA VAL A 585 -1.98 -1.38 -13.66
C VAL A 585 -2.40 0.00 -13.15
N GLY A 586 -3.13 0.04 -12.03
CA GLY A 586 -3.46 1.28 -11.33
C GLY A 586 -2.36 1.68 -10.34
N ALA A 587 -2.09 2.98 -10.22
CA ALA A 587 -1.09 3.54 -9.32
C ALA A 587 -1.64 4.74 -8.51
N ASN A 588 -1.01 4.99 -7.36
CA ASN A 588 -1.39 6.04 -6.42
C ASN A 588 -0.71 7.40 -6.68
N ASP A 589 -0.32 7.65 -7.93
CA ASP A 589 -0.03 8.99 -8.47
C ASP A 589 -1.26 9.65 -9.14
N GLY A 590 -2.39 8.93 -9.19
CA GLY A 590 -3.63 9.39 -9.82
C GLY A 590 -3.98 8.69 -11.14
N MET A 591 -3.16 7.75 -11.61
CA MET A 591 -3.28 7.19 -12.96
C MET A 591 -3.45 5.67 -13.01
N LEU A 592 -4.19 5.22 -14.03
CA LEU A 592 -3.97 3.90 -14.61
C LEU A 592 -2.87 4.02 -15.67
N HIS A 593 -1.87 3.15 -15.61
CA HIS A 593 -0.79 3.07 -16.60
C HIS A 593 -0.96 1.86 -17.52
N GLY A 594 -0.49 2.00 -18.75
CA GLY A 594 -0.30 0.92 -19.72
C GLY A 594 1.16 0.87 -20.17
N PHE A 595 1.86 -0.23 -19.92
CA PHE A 595 3.26 -0.45 -20.28
C PHE A 595 3.40 -1.51 -21.36
N ASN A 596 4.22 -1.27 -22.38
CA ASN A 596 4.58 -2.30 -23.36
C ASN A 596 5.26 -3.48 -22.65
N ALA A 597 4.68 -4.68 -22.73
CA ALA A 597 5.13 -5.83 -21.95
C ALA A 597 6.55 -6.31 -22.30
N SER A 598 7.02 -6.04 -23.52
CA SER A 598 8.34 -6.45 -24.00
C SER A 598 9.45 -5.46 -23.64
N THR A 599 9.13 -4.17 -23.46
CA THR A 599 10.14 -3.11 -23.30
C THR A 599 10.01 -2.29 -22.02
N GLY A 600 8.90 -2.40 -21.29
CA GLY A 600 8.62 -1.57 -20.11
C GLY A 600 8.26 -0.12 -20.41
N LYS A 601 8.29 0.31 -21.68
CA LYS A 601 7.95 1.68 -22.05
C LYS A 601 6.45 1.94 -21.84
N GLU A 602 6.12 3.00 -21.10
CA GLU A 602 4.75 3.48 -20.96
C GLU A 602 4.19 3.92 -22.33
N VAL A 603 3.02 3.40 -22.68
CA VAL A 603 2.30 3.71 -23.93
C VAL A 603 1.01 4.49 -23.68
N LEU A 604 0.48 4.45 -22.46
CA LEU A 604 -0.74 5.14 -22.04
C LEU A 604 -0.70 5.44 -20.54
N ALA A 605 -1.20 6.60 -20.14
CA ALA A 605 -1.69 6.85 -18.79
C ALA A 605 -3.10 7.46 -18.85
N TYR A 606 -3.95 7.16 -17.87
CA TYR A 606 -5.32 7.70 -17.76
C TYR A 606 -5.59 8.22 -16.35
N VAL A 607 -5.98 9.49 -16.24
CA VAL A 607 -6.38 10.18 -15.00
C VAL A 607 -7.91 10.22 -14.92
N PRO A 608 -8.56 9.41 -14.06
CA PRO A 608 -10.02 9.39 -13.93
C PRO A 608 -10.56 10.64 -13.22
N LEU A 609 -11.82 10.98 -13.48
CA LEU A 609 -12.48 12.15 -12.88
C LEU A 609 -12.47 12.14 -11.33
N GLY A 610 -12.71 10.99 -10.71
CA GLY A 610 -12.76 10.85 -9.25
C GLY A 610 -11.41 11.06 -8.56
N ALA A 611 -10.29 10.88 -9.28
CA ALA A 611 -8.96 11.12 -8.73
C ALA A 611 -8.71 12.60 -8.41
N TYR A 612 -9.33 13.53 -9.16
CA TYR A 612 -9.05 14.98 -9.07
C TYR A 612 -9.19 15.54 -7.66
N ALA A 613 -10.14 15.05 -6.88
CA ALA A 613 -10.38 15.48 -5.49
C ALA A 613 -9.10 15.44 -4.63
N ASN A 614 -8.25 14.45 -4.87
CA ASN A 614 -7.00 14.24 -4.13
C ASN A 614 -5.74 14.60 -4.96
N LEU A 615 -5.81 14.82 -6.28
CA LEU A 615 -4.63 14.98 -7.15
C LEU A 615 -3.70 16.11 -6.68
N ARG A 616 -4.27 17.19 -6.14
CA ARG A 616 -3.49 18.28 -5.56
C ARG A 616 -2.57 17.78 -4.44
N ASN A 617 -3.06 16.88 -3.57
CA ASN A 617 -2.34 16.38 -2.40
C ASN A 617 -1.03 15.68 -2.82
N PHE A 618 -1.07 14.86 -3.88
CA PHE A 618 0.12 14.16 -4.39
C PHE A 618 1.27 15.12 -4.78
N THR A 619 0.94 16.36 -5.15
CA THR A 619 1.92 17.41 -5.51
C THR A 619 2.47 18.18 -4.30
N GLN A 620 1.89 18.03 -3.10
CA GLN A 620 2.27 18.79 -1.91
C GLN A 620 3.52 18.20 -1.25
N THR A 621 4.37 19.08 -0.74
CA THR A 621 5.68 18.75 -0.15
C THR A 621 5.56 17.97 1.16
N ASP A 622 4.41 18.08 1.84
CA ASP A 622 4.07 17.40 3.08
C ASP A 622 3.19 16.15 2.89
N TYR A 623 2.99 15.69 1.64
CA TYR A 623 2.10 14.59 1.25
C TYR A 623 2.11 13.41 2.22
N SER A 624 0.94 13.12 2.78
CA SER A 624 0.61 11.83 3.37
C SER A 624 -0.03 10.95 2.31
N HIS A 625 0.24 9.64 2.35
CA HIS A 625 -0.37 8.68 1.44
C HIS A 625 -1.88 8.84 1.32
N SER A 626 -2.38 8.72 0.10
CA SER A 626 -3.78 8.61 -0.25
C SER A 626 -3.87 7.65 -1.42
N TYR A 627 -4.81 6.72 -1.38
CA TYR A 627 -5.08 5.89 -2.54
C TYR A 627 -5.72 6.72 -3.67
N PHE A 628 -5.47 6.34 -4.92
CA PHE A 628 -6.07 6.97 -6.09
C PHE A 628 -6.71 5.95 -7.03
N VAL A 629 -5.90 5.33 -7.90
CA VAL A 629 -6.35 4.32 -8.86
C VAL A 629 -5.85 2.97 -8.37
N ASP A 630 -6.50 2.46 -7.33
CA ASP A 630 -6.05 1.28 -6.60
C ASP A 630 -6.86 0.01 -6.93
N GLY A 631 -7.90 0.14 -7.77
CA GLY A 631 -8.72 -0.97 -8.22
C GLY A 631 -8.04 -1.84 -9.29
N HIS A 632 -8.57 -3.05 -9.48
CA HIS A 632 -8.04 -4.06 -10.39
C HIS A 632 -8.47 -3.83 -11.86
N PRO A 633 -7.56 -3.53 -12.82
CA PRO A 633 -7.89 -3.54 -14.24
C PRO A 633 -8.21 -4.92 -14.82
N PHE A 634 -9.05 -4.95 -15.85
CA PHE A 634 -9.25 -6.11 -16.72
C PHE A 634 -9.74 -5.76 -18.12
N THR A 635 -9.40 -6.59 -19.12
CA THR A 635 -9.89 -6.45 -20.50
C THR A 635 -10.81 -7.58 -20.93
N GLY A 636 -11.57 -7.30 -21.99
CA GLY A 636 -12.34 -8.28 -22.74
C GLY A 636 -12.78 -7.73 -24.09
N ASP A 637 -13.04 -8.63 -25.02
CA ASP A 637 -13.53 -8.26 -26.35
C ASP A 637 -15.06 -8.13 -26.34
N ALA A 638 -15.58 -7.11 -27.00
CA ALA A 638 -17.01 -6.87 -27.15
C ALA A 638 -17.35 -6.29 -28.52
N TYR A 639 -18.57 -6.55 -28.99
CA TYR A 639 -19.11 -5.91 -30.20
C TYR A 639 -19.96 -4.70 -29.81
N ASN A 640 -19.56 -3.50 -30.22
CA ASN A 640 -20.19 -2.25 -29.79
C ASN A 640 -21.43 -1.83 -30.61
N GLY A 641 -21.92 -2.72 -31.48
CA GLY A 641 -22.98 -2.46 -32.46
C GLY A 641 -22.47 -2.23 -33.89
N SER A 642 -21.21 -1.79 -34.07
CA SER A 642 -20.60 -1.54 -35.39
C SER A 642 -19.30 -2.30 -35.63
N SER A 643 -18.52 -2.57 -34.59
CA SER A 643 -17.20 -3.17 -34.68
C SER A 643 -16.82 -3.92 -33.41
N TRP A 644 -15.92 -4.89 -33.55
CA TRP A 644 -15.27 -5.55 -32.42
C TRP A 644 -14.19 -4.66 -31.82
N LYS A 645 -14.20 -4.58 -30.49
CA LYS A 645 -13.31 -3.77 -29.66
C LYS A 645 -12.79 -4.59 -28.49
N THR A 646 -11.57 -4.31 -28.04
CA THR A 646 -11.09 -4.76 -26.73
C THR A 646 -11.22 -3.60 -25.76
N TYR A 647 -12.14 -3.72 -24.82
CA TYR A 647 -12.33 -2.72 -23.77
C TYR A 647 -11.52 -3.10 -22.52
N LEU A 648 -10.97 -2.07 -21.88
CA LEU A 648 -10.31 -2.12 -20.57
C LEU A 648 -11.21 -1.43 -19.55
N VAL A 649 -11.52 -2.14 -18.47
CA VAL A 649 -12.25 -1.60 -17.32
C VAL A 649 -11.23 -1.36 -16.19
N GLY A 650 -11.33 -0.22 -15.53
CA GLY A 650 -10.57 0.11 -14.33
C GLY A 650 -11.44 0.77 -13.27
N ALA A 651 -11.01 0.73 -12.02
CA ALA A 651 -11.73 1.27 -10.86
C ALA A 651 -10.78 1.95 -9.88
N LEU A 652 -11.31 2.81 -9.00
CA LEU A 652 -10.50 3.55 -8.02
C LEU A 652 -10.14 2.75 -6.75
N GLY A 653 -10.84 1.65 -6.46
CA GLY A 653 -10.57 0.84 -5.26
C GLY A 653 -10.69 1.65 -3.96
N ALA A 654 -9.64 1.67 -3.14
CA ALA A 654 -9.62 2.48 -1.92
C ALA A 654 -9.67 4.00 -2.20
N GLY A 655 -9.17 4.46 -3.34
CA GLY A 655 -9.00 5.89 -3.64
C GLY A 655 -10.27 6.65 -4.03
N GLY A 656 -11.36 5.94 -4.33
CA GLY A 656 -12.63 6.57 -4.67
C GLY A 656 -13.71 5.59 -5.14
N LYS A 657 -14.86 6.13 -5.53
CA LYS A 657 -16.01 5.36 -5.99
C LYS A 657 -15.98 5.20 -7.51
N GLY A 658 -16.61 4.13 -8.01
CA GLY A 658 -16.87 3.94 -9.43
C GLY A 658 -15.70 3.42 -10.27
N TYR A 659 -15.94 3.45 -11.59
CA TYR A 659 -15.16 2.78 -12.62
C TYR A 659 -15.12 3.60 -13.92
N PHE A 660 -14.21 3.26 -14.82
CA PHE A 660 -14.07 3.86 -16.15
C PHE A 660 -13.80 2.76 -17.19
N ILE A 661 -14.07 3.07 -18.47
CA ILE A 661 -13.85 2.13 -19.59
C ILE A 661 -13.07 2.81 -20.71
N LEU A 662 -12.03 2.14 -21.20
CA LEU A 662 -11.17 2.58 -22.30
C LEU A 662 -11.21 1.58 -23.47
N ASP A 663 -11.16 2.06 -24.71
CA ASP A 663 -10.90 1.25 -25.91
C ASP A 663 -9.40 1.09 -26.10
N VAL A 664 -8.90 -0.12 -25.82
CA VAL A 664 -7.49 -0.48 -25.93
C VAL A 664 -7.23 -1.44 -27.10
N THR A 665 -8.12 -1.46 -28.09
CA THR A 665 -8.03 -2.33 -29.27
C THR A 665 -6.69 -2.15 -29.99
N SER A 666 -6.26 -0.90 -30.19
CA SER A 666 -4.99 -0.53 -30.82
C SER A 666 -4.09 0.18 -29.79
N PRO A 667 -2.97 -0.43 -29.36
CA PRO A 667 -2.07 0.14 -28.36
C PRO A 667 -1.12 1.22 -28.92
N ALA A 668 -1.38 1.74 -30.12
CA ALA A 668 -0.67 2.86 -30.71
C ALA A 668 -1.35 4.19 -30.33
N PHE A 669 -1.39 4.49 -29.04
CA PHE A 669 -2.09 5.66 -28.49
C PHE A 669 -1.39 6.98 -28.84
N THR A 670 -2.18 8.05 -28.97
CA THR A 670 -1.70 9.42 -29.22
C THR A 670 -2.37 10.40 -28.28
N ASP A 671 -1.64 11.46 -27.90
CA ASP A 671 -2.22 12.59 -27.16
C ASP A 671 -3.09 13.41 -28.14
N PRO A 672 -4.39 13.62 -27.87
CA PRO A 672 -5.32 14.23 -28.83
C PRO A 672 -5.12 15.74 -29.00
N GLY A 673 -4.15 16.35 -28.31
CA GLY A 673 -4.00 17.81 -28.30
C GLY A 673 -5.26 18.44 -27.69
N THR A 674 -5.91 19.34 -28.43
CA THR A 674 -7.20 19.96 -28.05
C THR A 674 -8.43 19.13 -28.45
N GLY A 675 -8.25 18.08 -29.25
CA GLY A 675 -9.31 17.20 -29.75
C GLY A 675 -9.91 16.29 -28.66
N ASP A 676 -10.92 15.52 -29.06
CA ASP A 676 -11.54 14.50 -28.21
C ASP A 676 -10.81 13.17 -28.37
N SER A 677 -10.65 12.43 -27.27
CA SER A 677 -10.06 11.09 -27.30
C SER A 677 -11.13 10.03 -27.51
N SER A 678 -11.00 9.26 -28.60
CA SER A 678 -11.82 8.06 -28.84
C SER A 678 -11.45 6.88 -27.94
N VAL A 679 -10.35 6.96 -27.19
CA VAL A 679 -9.89 5.92 -26.25
C VAL A 679 -10.77 5.91 -25.01
N VAL A 680 -11.26 7.07 -24.53
CA VAL A 680 -12.07 7.14 -23.31
C VAL A 680 -13.53 6.92 -23.65
N ILE A 681 -14.09 5.78 -23.24
CA ILE A 681 -15.44 5.36 -23.61
C ILE A 681 -16.48 5.88 -22.61
N LEU A 682 -16.17 5.82 -21.31
CA LEU A 682 -16.93 6.47 -20.24
C LEU A 682 -16.08 6.59 -18.98
N ASP A 683 -16.45 7.51 -18.10
CA ASP A 683 -15.90 7.64 -16.75
C ASP A 683 -17.05 7.86 -15.75
N ASN A 684 -17.27 6.87 -14.87
CA ASN A 684 -18.25 6.89 -13.79
C ASN A 684 -17.59 7.05 -12.40
N THR A 685 -16.35 7.56 -12.32
CA THR A 685 -15.62 7.70 -11.06
C THR A 685 -15.96 8.96 -10.24
N ALA A 686 -16.59 9.95 -10.88
CA ALA A 686 -17.21 11.12 -10.21
C ALA A 686 -18.75 11.07 -10.29
N THR A 687 -19.33 9.86 -10.36
CA THR A 687 -20.77 9.67 -10.52
C THR A 687 -21.57 10.03 -9.27
N THR A 688 -22.80 10.54 -9.49
CA THR A 688 -23.81 10.75 -8.43
C THR A 688 -24.74 9.56 -8.24
N HIS A 689 -24.53 8.44 -8.98
CA HIS A 689 -25.39 7.27 -8.90
C HIS A 689 -25.30 6.60 -7.52
N ALA A 690 -26.38 6.70 -6.73
CA ALA A 690 -26.40 6.37 -5.30
C ALA A 690 -26.02 4.92 -4.95
N ASP A 691 -26.10 3.98 -5.90
CA ASP A 691 -25.68 2.59 -5.70
C ASP A 691 -24.21 2.31 -6.03
N ILE A 692 -23.48 3.22 -6.68
CA ILE A 692 -22.06 2.99 -7.01
C ILE A 692 -21.18 3.31 -5.79
N GLY A 693 -20.35 2.33 -5.39
CA GLY A 693 -19.41 2.43 -4.28
C GLY A 693 -17.95 2.27 -4.74
N HIS A 694 -17.09 1.95 -3.77
CA HIS A 694 -15.69 1.58 -3.98
C HIS A 694 -15.59 0.14 -4.49
N ILE A 695 -15.11 -0.04 -5.72
CA ILE A 695 -15.03 -1.35 -6.37
C ILE A 695 -13.62 -1.91 -6.17
N PHE A 696 -13.49 -2.81 -5.17
CA PHE A 696 -12.26 -3.55 -4.82
C PHE A 696 -12.16 -4.93 -5.51
N ALA A 697 -13.21 -5.33 -6.23
CA ALA A 697 -13.40 -6.70 -6.68
C ALA A 697 -12.41 -7.10 -7.79
N ALA A 698 -11.55 -8.08 -7.52
CA ALA A 698 -10.66 -8.66 -8.52
C ALA A 698 -11.44 -9.39 -9.63
N PRO A 699 -11.02 -9.28 -10.91
CA PRO A 699 -11.76 -9.84 -12.04
C PRO A 699 -11.91 -11.37 -11.95
N THR A 700 -13.08 -11.88 -12.33
CA THR A 700 -13.24 -13.33 -12.55
C THR A 700 -12.52 -13.75 -13.82
N LEU A 701 -11.70 -14.79 -13.70
CA LEU A 701 -10.88 -15.31 -14.78
C LEU A 701 -11.56 -16.50 -15.45
N ASP A 702 -11.25 -16.70 -16.73
CA ASP A 702 -11.58 -17.94 -17.41
C ASP A 702 -10.82 -19.15 -16.83
N ASN A 703 -11.48 -20.31 -16.81
CA ASN A 703 -10.95 -21.53 -16.22
C ASN A 703 -9.78 -22.13 -17.03
N GLY A 704 -9.73 -21.90 -18.34
CA GLY A 704 -8.63 -22.35 -19.21
C GLY A 704 -7.58 -21.27 -19.48
N THR A 705 -7.99 -20.00 -19.55
CA THR A 705 -7.10 -18.88 -19.95
C THR A 705 -7.17 -17.70 -18.97
N GLN A 706 -6.20 -17.63 -18.05
CA GLN A 706 -6.14 -16.61 -16.98
C GLN A 706 -6.03 -15.14 -17.44
N SER A 707 -5.81 -14.87 -18.73
CA SER A 707 -5.83 -13.52 -19.32
C SER A 707 -7.18 -13.14 -19.95
N ILE A 708 -8.22 -13.96 -19.81
CA ILE A 708 -9.59 -13.66 -20.25
C ILE A 708 -10.44 -13.39 -19.00
N SER A 709 -11.14 -12.26 -18.98
CA SER A 709 -12.13 -11.95 -17.94
C SER A 709 -13.50 -12.56 -18.29
N GLN A 710 -14.22 -13.07 -17.30
CA GLN A 710 -15.62 -13.56 -17.44
C GLN A 710 -16.65 -12.48 -17.06
N GLN A 711 -16.29 -11.19 -17.20
CA GLN A 711 -17.13 -10.04 -16.86
C GLN A 711 -17.47 -9.13 -18.05
N ILE A 712 -16.74 -9.19 -19.14
CA ILE A 712 -17.13 -8.55 -20.42
C ILE A 712 -17.76 -9.62 -21.29
N VAL A 713 -19.09 -9.57 -21.40
CA VAL A 713 -19.91 -10.69 -21.87
C VAL A 713 -21.05 -10.21 -22.75
N LYS A 714 -21.56 -11.13 -23.57
CA LYS A 714 -22.84 -10.98 -24.26
C LYS A 714 -23.97 -11.50 -23.36
N LEU A 715 -25.11 -10.81 -23.36
CA LEU A 715 -26.29 -11.19 -22.57
C LEU A 715 -27.42 -11.68 -23.47
N ASN A 716 -28.44 -12.32 -22.89
CA ASN A 716 -29.59 -12.90 -23.59
C ASN A 716 -30.45 -11.89 -24.39
N ASN A 717 -30.27 -10.58 -24.17
CA ASN A 717 -30.87 -9.53 -25.01
C ASN A 717 -30.01 -9.16 -26.25
N GLY A 718 -28.93 -9.90 -26.51
CA GLY A 718 -28.00 -9.70 -27.62
C GLY A 718 -26.96 -8.60 -27.41
N ARG A 719 -27.08 -7.78 -26.36
CA ARG A 719 -26.19 -6.65 -26.06
C ARG A 719 -24.92 -7.15 -25.35
N TRP A 720 -23.81 -6.44 -25.57
CA TRP A 720 -22.57 -6.63 -24.81
C TRP A 720 -22.54 -5.71 -23.59
N ALA A 721 -22.05 -6.22 -22.46
CA ALA A 721 -22.00 -5.48 -21.20
C ALA A 721 -20.78 -5.86 -20.34
N VAL A 722 -20.45 -4.98 -19.41
CA VAL A 722 -19.61 -5.28 -18.23
C VAL A 722 -20.52 -5.64 -17.06
N LEU A 723 -20.27 -6.79 -16.43
CA LEU A 723 -20.92 -7.21 -15.19
C LEU A 723 -20.01 -6.92 -13.99
N MET A 724 -20.49 -6.16 -13.01
CA MET A 724 -19.72 -5.78 -11.81
C MET A 724 -20.59 -5.82 -10.56
N GLY A 725 -19.99 -6.12 -9.41
CA GLY A 725 -20.58 -5.77 -8.12
C GLY A 725 -20.49 -4.27 -7.92
N ASN A 726 -21.47 -3.67 -7.24
CA ASN A 726 -21.50 -2.23 -7.02
C ASN A 726 -20.43 -1.70 -6.06
N GLY A 727 -19.70 -2.60 -5.38
CA GLY A 727 -18.69 -2.22 -4.41
C GLY A 727 -19.30 -1.72 -3.10
N TYR A 728 -18.45 -1.15 -2.24
CA TYR A 728 -18.76 -0.88 -0.84
C TYR A 728 -18.85 0.63 -0.55
N ASN A 729 -19.50 1.04 0.54
CA ASN A 729 -19.78 2.46 0.85
C ASN A 729 -20.45 3.24 -0.30
N SER A 730 -21.32 2.61 -1.09
CA SER A 730 -22.26 3.34 -1.95
C SER A 730 -23.18 4.22 -1.08
N THR A 731 -23.77 5.28 -1.63
CA THR A 731 -24.67 6.17 -0.85
C THR A 731 -25.84 5.41 -0.23
N ASN A 732 -26.35 4.37 -0.91
CA ASN A 732 -27.39 3.50 -0.40
C ASN A 732 -26.90 2.34 0.49
N GLU A 733 -25.60 2.01 0.47
CA GLU A 733 -24.98 0.88 1.19
C GLU A 733 -25.71 -0.47 1.06
N ARG A 734 -26.18 -0.79 -0.15
CA ARG A 734 -26.95 -2.00 -0.47
C ARG A 734 -26.29 -2.82 -1.58
N PRO A 735 -26.51 -4.15 -1.64
CA PRO A 735 -25.89 -5.01 -2.65
C PRO A 735 -26.63 -4.90 -3.99
N VAL A 736 -25.90 -4.56 -5.05
CA VAL A 736 -26.44 -4.34 -6.41
C VAL A 736 -25.49 -4.96 -7.45
N LEU A 737 -26.04 -5.72 -8.40
CA LEU A 737 -25.33 -6.13 -9.61
C LEU A 737 -25.44 -5.01 -10.64
N LEU A 738 -24.32 -4.49 -11.12
CA LEU A 738 -24.24 -3.46 -12.16
C LEU A 738 -24.03 -4.13 -13.52
N ILE A 739 -24.90 -3.79 -14.48
CA ILE A 739 -24.78 -4.18 -15.89
C ILE A 739 -24.54 -2.90 -16.69
N GLN A 740 -23.30 -2.66 -17.10
CA GLN A 740 -22.94 -1.50 -17.93
C GLN A 740 -22.90 -1.94 -19.39
N TYR A 741 -23.88 -1.52 -20.19
CA TYR A 741 -23.88 -1.82 -21.63
C TYR A 741 -22.74 -1.12 -22.36
N LEU A 742 -22.23 -1.78 -23.40
CA LEU A 742 -21.06 -1.40 -24.20
C LEU A 742 -21.40 -1.00 -25.65
N ASP A 743 -22.68 -1.04 -26.01
CA ASP A 743 -23.19 -0.45 -27.25
C ASP A 743 -23.25 1.09 -27.19
N GLY A 744 -23.66 1.72 -28.30
CA GLY A 744 -23.73 3.17 -28.42
C GLY A 744 -24.60 3.89 -27.39
N ALA A 745 -25.54 3.22 -26.72
CA ALA A 745 -26.38 3.83 -25.68
C ALA A 745 -25.67 3.91 -24.32
N LYS A 746 -24.69 3.03 -24.05
CA LYS A 746 -23.88 2.99 -22.81
C LYS A 746 -24.70 3.05 -21.51
N GLU A 747 -25.91 2.50 -21.52
CA GLU A 747 -26.83 2.50 -20.39
C GLU A 747 -26.31 1.65 -19.23
N LEU A 748 -26.52 2.13 -17.99
CA LEU A 748 -26.28 1.37 -16.77
C LEU A 748 -27.60 0.79 -16.23
N LYS A 749 -27.69 -0.54 -16.17
CA LYS A 749 -28.82 -1.29 -15.62
C LYS A 749 -28.43 -1.89 -14.25
N PRO A 750 -28.88 -1.31 -13.12
CA PRO A 750 -28.68 -1.89 -11.80
C PRO A 750 -29.75 -2.96 -11.49
N ILE A 751 -29.33 -4.10 -10.92
CA ILE A 751 -30.20 -5.11 -10.33
C ILE A 751 -29.95 -5.15 -8.82
N VAL A 752 -30.90 -4.62 -8.06
CA VAL A 752 -30.81 -4.49 -6.59
C VAL A 752 -31.11 -5.84 -5.93
N ALA A 753 -30.13 -6.41 -5.22
CA ALA A 753 -30.28 -7.72 -4.58
C ALA A 753 -31.05 -7.66 -3.26
N ASN A 754 -30.79 -6.61 -2.47
CA ASN A 754 -31.67 -6.21 -1.38
C ASN A 754 -31.86 -4.69 -1.39
N SER A 755 -33.09 -4.20 -1.25
CA SER A 755 -33.38 -2.75 -1.35
C SER A 755 -33.19 -1.95 -0.06
N SER A 756 -32.94 -2.62 1.08
CA SER A 756 -32.70 -1.97 2.38
C SER A 756 -31.42 -1.14 2.34
N THR A 757 -31.52 0.15 2.71
CA THR A 757 -30.43 1.13 2.65
C THR A 757 -29.74 1.33 4.00
N GLY A 758 -28.49 1.81 4.00
CA GLY A 758 -27.74 2.15 5.22
C GLY A 758 -27.32 0.92 6.03
N GLN A 759 -27.11 -0.20 5.33
CA GLN A 759 -26.83 -1.50 5.93
C GLN A 759 -25.33 -1.76 6.07
N THR A 760 -24.44 -0.86 5.62
CA THR A 760 -23.01 -1.14 5.44
C THR A 760 -22.81 -2.43 4.63
N ASN A 761 -23.42 -2.49 3.44
CA ASN A 761 -23.36 -3.63 2.52
C ASN A 761 -23.02 -3.18 1.09
N GLY A 762 -22.71 -4.15 0.24
CA GLY A 762 -22.35 -3.96 -1.16
C GLY A 762 -21.93 -5.29 -1.79
N LEU A 763 -22.08 -5.42 -3.10
CA LEU A 763 -21.84 -6.66 -3.83
C LEU A 763 -20.36 -6.75 -4.29
N GLY A 764 -19.74 -7.91 -4.05
CA GLY A 764 -18.38 -8.24 -4.52
C GLY A 764 -18.33 -8.67 -5.98
N ALA A 765 -17.22 -9.29 -6.39
CA ALA A 765 -17.00 -9.71 -7.77
C ALA A 765 -18.06 -10.75 -8.24
N PRO A 766 -18.75 -10.53 -9.38
CA PRO A 766 -19.70 -11.48 -9.92
C PRO A 766 -19.02 -12.56 -10.78
N ARG A 767 -19.54 -13.79 -10.69
CA ARG A 767 -19.25 -14.87 -11.63
C ARG A 767 -20.46 -15.12 -12.52
N ALA A 768 -20.34 -14.77 -13.78
CA ALA A 768 -21.34 -15.09 -14.80
C ALA A 768 -21.18 -16.53 -15.29
N VAL A 769 -22.29 -17.16 -15.65
CA VAL A 769 -22.35 -18.55 -16.11
C VAL A 769 -23.35 -18.65 -17.27
N ASP A 770 -22.83 -19.06 -18.42
CA ASP A 770 -23.57 -19.64 -19.53
C ASP A 770 -23.96 -21.08 -19.14
N VAL A 771 -25.24 -21.45 -19.23
CA VAL A 771 -25.71 -22.78 -18.83
C VAL A 771 -26.03 -23.71 -20.00
N ASP A 772 -26.08 -23.21 -21.24
CA ASP A 772 -26.39 -23.98 -22.45
C ASP A 772 -25.30 -23.99 -23.53
N GLY A 773 -24.23 -23.22 -23.34
CA GLY A 773 -23.10 -23.08 -24.25
C GLY A 773 -23.38 -22.15 -25.45
N ASN A 774 -24.45 -21.34 -25.43
CA ASN A 774 -24.83 -20.50 -26.58
C ASN A 774 -23.97 -19.22 -26.73
N GLY A 775 -23.10 -18.94 -25.75
CA GLY A 775 -22.24 -17.75 -25.72
C GLY A 775 -22.91 -16.51 -25.13
N THR A 776 -24.00 -16.65 -24.39
CA THR A 776 -24.61 -15.58 -23.59
C THR A 776 -24.79 -16.00 -22.14
N MET A 777 -24.76 -15.05 -21.22
CA MET A 777 -24.77 -15.37 -19.78
C MET A 777 -26.20 -15.46 -19.23
N ASP A 778 -26.53 -16.59 -18.61
CA ASP A 778 -27.86 -16.91 -18.11
C ASP A 778 -28.04 -16.65 -16.62
N VAL A 779 -27.01 -16.94 -15.82
CA VAL A 779 -27.06 -16.74 -14.36
C VAL A 779 -25.76 -16.12 -13.86
N VAL A 780 -25.88 -15.34 -12.78
CA VAL A 780 -24.74 -14.68 -12.14
C VAL A 780 -24.76 -14.98 -10.64
N TYR A 781 -23.61 -15.37 -10.09
CA TYR A 781 -23.42 -15.58 -8.64
C TYR A 781 -22.48 -14.51 -8.08
N ALA A 782 -22.82 -13.93 -6.93
CA ALA A 782 -21.97 -12.92 -6.27
C ALA A 782 -22.19 -12.88 -4.76
N GLY A 783 -21.11 -12.63 -4.00
CA GLY A 783 -21.16 -12.47 -2.55
C GLY A 783 -21.38 -11.02 -2.10
N ASP A 784 -21.78 -10.82 -0.85
CA ASP A 784 -21.85 -9.50 -0.21
C ASP A 784 -21.20 -9.43 1.19
N LEU A 785 -21.06 -8.22 1.74
CA LEU A 785 -20.44 -7.99 3.05
C LEU A 785 -21.25 -8.51 4.25
N LYS A 786 -22.50 -8.96 4.05
CA LYS A 786 -23.31 -9.64 5.08
C LYS A 786 -23.26 -11.16 4.93
N GLY A 787 -22.43 -11.68 4.03
CA GLY A 787 -22.23 -13.11 3.82
C GLY A 787 -23.30 -13.76 2.96
N ASN A 788 -24.15 -12.99 2.29
CA ASN A 788 -25.15 -13.54 1.37
C ASN A 788 -24.47 -13.91 0.05
N LEU A 789 -24.67 -15.15 -0.40
CA LEU A 789 -24.34 -15.58 -1.75
C LEU A 789 -25.59 -15.46 -2.62
N TRP A 790 -25.64 -14.42 -3.46
CA TRP A 790 -26.77 -14.14 -4.34
C TRP A 790 -26.68 -14.92 -5.66
N LYS A 791 -27.84 -15.21 -6.24
CA LYS A 791 -28.01 -15.71 -7.61
C LYS A 791 -28.96 -14.77 -8.36
N PHE A 792 -28.54 -14.31 -9.53
CA PHE A 792 -29.34 -13.50 -10.44
C PHE A 792 -29.70 -14.31 -11.68
N ASN A 793 -30.97 -14.25 -12.11
CA ASN A 793 -31.47 -14.91 -13.32
C ASN A 793 -31.54 -13.87 -14.46
N LEU A 794 -30.78 -14.13 -15.52
CA LEU A 794 -30.65 -13.33 -16.75
C LEU A 794 -31.12 -14.11 -18.01
N ILE A 795 -31.78 -15.25 -17.82
CA ILE A 795 -32.25 -16.19 -18.87
C ILE A 795 -33.20 -15.54 -19.91
N LYS A 796 -34.00 -14.55 -19.49
CA LYS A 796 -34.99 -13.92 -20.38
C LYS A 796 -34.31 -13.02 -21.41
N THR A 797 -34.89 -12.89 -22.61
CA THR A 797 -34.39 -11.98 -23.66
C THR A 797 -34.65 -10.49 -23.37
N SER A 798 -35.55 -10.16 -22.43
CA SER A 798 -35.80 -8.78 -21.99
C SER A 798 -35.19 -8.53 -20.61
N ASP A 799 -34.37 -7.49 -20.50
CA ASP A 799 -33.70 -7.10 -19.24
C ASP A 799 -34.65 -6.50 -18.19
N THR A 800 -35.89 -6.22 -18.56
CA THR A 800 -36.99 -5.90 -17.63
C THR A 800 -37.34 -7.07 -16.72
N ASN A 801 -37.02 -8.29 -17.15
CA ASN A 801 -37.38 -9.54 -16.49
C ASN A 801 -36.16 -10.20 -15.82
N TRP A 802 -35.06 -9.46 -15.66
CA TRP A 802 -33.87 -9.90 -14.92
C TRP A 802 -33.91 -9.44 -13.47
N GLY A 803 -33.36 -10.25 -12.56
CA GLY A 803 -33.46 -10.02 -11.13
C GLY A 803 -32.79 -11.11 -10.30
N VAL A 804 -32.86 -11.00 -8.97
CA VAL A 804 -32.50 -12.12 -8.06
C VAL A 804 -33.43 -13.31 -8.34
N SER A 805 -32.93 -14.54 -8.27
CA SER A 805 -33.80 -15.72 -8.42
C SER A 805 -34.95 -15.70 -7.40
N ALA A 806 -36.16 -16.03 -7.86
CA ALA A 806 -37.31 -16.26 -6.99
C ALA A 806 -37.29 -17.65 -6.32
N TRP A 807 -36.33 -18.53 -6.66
CA TRP A 807 -36.33 -19.95 -6.30
C TRP A 807 -37.61 -20.68 -6.78
N SER A 808 -38.03 -20.33 -8.00
CA SER A 808 -39.26 -20.78 -8.67
C SER A 808 -39.10 -20.69 -10.20
N GLY A 809 -38.39 -21.66 -10.78
CA GLY A 809 -38.18 -21.78 -12.22
C GLY A 809 -37.26 -20.70 -12.79
N ASP A 810 -37.74 -19.95 -13.79
CA ASP A 810 -37.05 -18.80 -14.39
C ASP A 810 -37.54 -17.44 -13.86
N SER A 811 -38.35 -17.47 -12.80
CA SER A 811 -38.93 -16.27 -12.19
C SER A 811 -37.88 -15.47 -11.41
N VAL A 812 -38.10 -14.16 -11.35
CA VAL A 812 -37.29 -13.22 -10.56
C VAL A 812 -38.06 -12.71 -9.35
N CYS A 813 -37.34 -12.45 -8.27
CA CYS A 813 -37.89 -11.96 -7.01
C CYS A 813 -38.56 -10.60 -7.18
N SER A 814 -39.86 -10.52 -6.88
CA SER A 814 -40.68 -9.31 -7.07
C SER A 814 -40.59 -8.29 -5.92
N ASN A 815 -40.14 -8.70 -4.73
CA ASN A 815 -39.94 -7.83 -3.57
C ASN A 815 -38.49 -7.85 -3.11
N SER A 816 -37.73 -6.84 -3.51
CA SER A 816 -36.31 -6.64 -3.17
C SER A 816 -36.02 -6.49 -1.68
N THR A 817 -37.00 -6.32 -0.79
CA THR A 817 -36.74 -6.36 0.66
C THR A 817 -36.65 -7.80 1.20
N SER A 818 -37.26 -8.77 0.51
CA SER A 818 -37.45 -10.16 0.98
C SER A 818 -36.80 -11.23 0.10
N CYS A 819 -36.02 -10.87 -0.92
CA CYS A 819 -35.31 -11.84 -1.77
C CYS A 819 -34.37 -12.72 -0.94
N GLN A 820 -34.31 -14.01 -1.29
CA GLN A 820 -33.51 -14.99 -0.56
C GLN A 820 -32.21 -15.29 -1.32
N PRO A 821 -31.04 -15.26 -0.66
CA PRO A 821 -29.80 -15.73 -1.26
C PRO A 821 -29.78 -17.27 -1.36
N LEU A 822 -28.81 -17.82 -2.11
CA LEU A 822 -28.54 -19.25 -2.16
C LEU A 822 -28.05 -19.77 -0.80
N TYR A 823 -27.17 -18.99 -0.14
CA TYR A 823 -26.58 -19.31 1.15
C TYR A 823 -26.31 -18.02 1.94
N VAL A 824 -26.28 -18.12 3.28
CA VAL A 824 -25.81 -17.04 4.17
C VAL A 824 -24.66 -17.57 5.02
N ALA A 825 -23.45 -17.11 4.74
CA ALA A 825 -22.24 -17.49 5.43
C ALA A 825 -22.22 -16.96 6.86
N LYS A 826 -22.10 -17.88 7.83
CA LYS A 826 -22.08 -17.59 9.26
C LYS A 826 -21.11 -18.51 9.99
N THR A 827 -20.46 -18.00 11.02
CA THR A 827 -19.68 -18.82 11.96
C THR A 827 -20.58 -19.81 12.71
N SER A 828 -19.97 -20.77 13.42
CA SER A 828 -20.68 -21.65 14.36
C SER A 828 -21.48 -20.86 15.43
N GLY A 829 -20.99 -19.70 15.85
CA GLY A 829 -21.68 -18.77 16.75
C GLY A 829 -22.74 -17.88 16.09
N GLY A 830 -23.03 -18.05 14.79
CA GLY A 830 -24.08 -17.33 14.06
C GLY A 830 -23.71 -15.93 13.55
N ALA A 831 -22.49 -15.45 13.78
CA ALA A 831 -22.00 -14.18 13.24
C ALA A 831 -21.80 -14.28 11.72
N THR A 832 -22.30 -13.30 10.96
CA THR A 832 -22.17 -13.26 9.49
C THR A 832 -20.71 -13.11 9.06
N GLN A 833 -20.33 -13.81 7.99
CA GLN A 833 -18.97 -13.80 7.45
C GLN A 833 -18.98 -13.14 6.07
N PRO A 834 -18.27 -12.02 5.84
CA PRO A 834 -18.33 -11.27 4.59
C PRO A 834 -17.75 -12.08 3.42
N ILE A 835 -18.28 -11.89 2.21
CA ILE A 835 -17.76 -12.49 0.97
C ILE A 835 -17.30 -11.35 0.05
N THR A 836 -16.00 -11.27 -0.19
CA THR A 836 -15.36 -10.23 -1.02
C THR A 836 -14.88 -10.78 -2.38
N ALA A 837 -14.22 -11.95 -2.36
CA ALA A 837 -13.83 -12.70 -3.55
C ALA A 837 -15.04 -13.28 -4.32
N ALA A 838 -14.91 -13.41 -5.64
CA ALA A 838 -15.89 -14.09 -6.48
C ALA A 838 -15.92 -15.61 -6.21
N PRO A 839 -17.08 -16.25 -6.43
CA PRO A 839 -17.17 -17.71 -6.43
C PRO A 839 -16.56 -18.35 -7.69
N VAL A 840 -16.12 -19.60 -7.55
CA VAL A 840 -15.95 -20.54 -8.66
C VAL A 840 -17.21 -21.40 -8.78
N VAL A 841 -17.66 -21.62 -10.01
CA VAL A 841 -18.86 -22.42 -10.31
C VAL A 841 -18.47 -23.60 -11.21
N LEU A 842 -18.97 -24.79 -10.89
CA LEU A 842 -18.79 -26.02 -11.64
C LEU A 842 -20.16 -26.68 -11.92
N ASN A 843 -20.23 -27.55 -12.93
CA ASN A 843 -21.37 -28.46 -13.08
C ASN A 843 -21.33 -29.54 -11.99
N HIS A 844 -22.49 -29.83 -11.37
CA HIS A 844 -22.60 -30.89 -10.38
C HIS A 844 -23.06 -32.21 -11.04
N PRO A 845 -22.54 -33.40 -10.67
CA PRO A 845 -22.85 -34.67 -11.35
C PRO A 845 -24.32 -35.09 -11.32
N TYR A 846 -25.09 -34.66 -10.30
CA TYR A 846 -26.54 -34.86 -10.21
C TYR A 846 -27.36 -33.70 -10.81
N GLY A 847 -26.76 -32.91 -11.71
CA GLY A 847 -27.36 -31.70 -12.26
C GLY A 847 -27.25 -30.50 -11.31
N GLY A 848 -27.48 -29.31 -11.87
CA GLY A 848 -27.25 -28.04 -11.19
C GLY A 848 -25.78 -27.65 -11.09
N LYS A 849 -25.47 -26.72 -10.19
CA LYS A 849 -24.16 -26.08 -10.10
C LYS A 849 -23.57 -26.21 -8.70
N GLN A 850 -22.29 -26.55 -8.61
CA GLN A 850 -21.51 -26.50 -7.38
C GLN A 850 -20.80 -25.14 -7.30
N VAL A 851 -21.04 -24.38 -6.24
CA VAL A 851 -20.52 -23.02 -6.05
C VAL A 851 -19.55 -23.01 -4.87
N VAL A 852 -18.26 -22.77 -5.15
CA VAL A 852 -17.17 -22.71 -4.17
C VAL A 852 -16.81 -21.25 -3.91
N PHE A 853 -16.75 -20.84 -2.65
CA PHE A 853 -16.41 -19.47 -2.26
C PHE A 853 -15.74 -19.45 -0.88
N GLY A 854 -14.92 -18.44 -0.62
CA GLY A 854 -14.33 -18.20 0.69
C GLY A 854 -14.89 -16.94 1.35
N THR A 855 -14.80 -16.86 2.67
CA THR A 855 -15.15 -15.66 3.42
C THR A 855 -13.93 -14.88 3.89
N GLY A 856 -14.10 -13.58 4.05
CA GLY A 856 -13.04 -12.65 4.39
C GLY A 856 -13.32 -11.23 3.93
N LYS A 857 -12.76 -10.27 4.66
CA LYS A 857 -12.51 -8.90 4.18
C LYS A 857 -11.25 -8.35 4.82
N ASP A 858 -10.60 -7.41 4.14
CA ASP A 858 -9.52 -6.58 4.69
C ASP A 858 -9.69 -5.16 4.14
N LEU A 859 -10.67 -4.44 4.70
CA LEU A 859 -11.12 -3.14 4.17
C LEU A 859 -10.89 -2.01 5.17
N ILE A 860 -11.00 -2.30 6.47
CA ILE A 860 -10.85 -1.33 7.57
C ILE A 860 -9.79 -1.80 8.56
N ALA A 861 -9.20 -0.87 9.31
CA ALA A 861 -8.12 -1.17 10.27
C ALA A 861 -8.49 -2.28 11.26
N SER A 862 -9.73 -2.28 11.79
CA SER A 862 -10.22 -3.30 12.72
C SER A 862 -10.40 -4.69 12.10
N ASP A 863 -10.28 -4.85 10.79
CA ASP A 863 -10.21 -6.18 10.17
C ASP A 863 -8.87 -6.87 10.48
N ARG A 864 -7.85 -6.10 10.86
CA ARG A 864 -6.49 -6.56 11.16
C ARG A 864 -6.23 -6.71 12.68
N ASP A 865 -7.25 -6.53 13.51
CA ASP A 865 -7.17 -6.71 14.97
C ASP A 865 -7.12 -8.22 15.32
N ALA A 866 -5.99 -8.69 15.88
CA ALA A 866 -5.80 -10.09 16.26
C ALA A 866 -6.18 -10.38 17.72
N SER A 867 -6.74 -9.41 18.46
CA SER A 867 -7.23 -9.63 19.84
C SER A 867 -8.49 -10.51 19.90
N SER A 868 -9.32 -10.50 18.86
CA SER A 868 -10.53 -11.33 18.73
C SER A 868 -10.94 -11.59 17.27
N PRO A 869 -10.09 -12.25 16.47
CA PRO A 869 -10.33 -12.41 15.04
C PRO A 869 -11.48 -13.40 14.78
N GLN A 870 -12.41 -13.01 13.90
CA GLN A 870 -13.49 -13.88 13.45
C GLN A 870 -12.93 -14.99 12.56
N VAL A 871 -13.14 -16.26 12.94
CA VAL A 871 -12.87 -17.43 12.09
C VAL A 871 -13.59 -17.28 10.75
N GLN A 872 -12.84 -17.35 9.65
CA GLN A 872 -13.38 -17.39 8.29
C GLN A 872 -13.44 -18.83 7.76
N THR A 873 -14.12 -19.03 6.64
CA THR A 873 -14.50 -20.36 6.17
C THR A 873 -14.47 -20.44 4.65
N THR A 874 -13.99 -21.56 4.12
CA THR A 874 -14.22 -21.95 2.72
C THR A 874 -15.49 -22.78 2.66
N TYR A 875 -16.42 -22.42 1.78
CA TYR A 875 -17.68 -23.10 1.55
C TYR A 875 -17.73 -23.68 0.13
N SER A 876 -18.42 -24.80 -0.01
CA SER A 876 -18.88 -25.33 -1.29
C SER A 876 -20.35 -25.71 -1.15
N VAL A 877 -21.21 -25.12 -1.98
CA VAL A 877 -22.67 -25.29 -1.91
C VAL A 877 -23.27 -25.71 -3.25
N TRP A 878 -24.23 -26.62 -3.21
CA TRP A 878 -24.93 -27.15 -4.39
C TRP A 878 -26.21 -26.36 -4.65
N ASP A 879 -26.24 -25.57 -5.73
CA ASP A 879 -27.48 -25.10 -6.34
C ASP A 879 -28.13 -26.28 -7.11
N LYS A 880 -29.30 -26.70 -6.64
CA LYS A 880 -30.11 -27.80 -7.20
C LYS A 880 -30.89 -27.40 -8.46
N THR A 881 -30.80 -26.16 -8.92
CA THR A 881 -31.49 -25.69 -10.14
C THR A 881 -31.08 -26.52 -11.35
N THR A 882 -32.04 -27.21 -11.97
CA THR A 882 -31.81 -27.90 -13.24
C THR A 882 -32.17 -26.98 -14.40
N TYR A 883 -31.53 -27.20 -15.54
CA TYR A 883 -31.73 -26.43 -16.76
C TYR A 883 -32.06 -27.40 -17.90
N ALA A 884 -33.03 -27.02 -18.74
CA ALA A 884 -33.46 -27.79 -19.90
C ALA A 884 -33.63 -26.85 -21.10
N LEU A 885 -33.44 -27.37 -22.31
CA LEU A 885 -33.60 -26.59 -23.54
C LEU A 885 -34.97 -26.82 -24.15
N SER A 886 -35.63 -25.72 -24.52
CA SER A 886 -36.88 -25.70 -25.26
C SER A 886 -36.70 -24.84 -26.50
N GLY A 887 -36.30 -25.48 -27.61
CA GLY A 887 -35.81 -24.76 -28.79
C GLY A 887 -34.52 -24.01 -28.47
N THR A 888 -34.51 -22.70 -28.72
CA THR A 888 -33.39 -21.78 -28.39
C THR A 888 -33.55 -21.09 -27.03
N SER A 889 -34.46 -21.56 -26.17
CA SER A 889 -34.73 -20.96 -24.86
C SER A 889 -34.33 -21.91 -23.74
N VAL A 890 -33.54 -21.41 -22.79
CA VAL A 890 -33.27 -22.08 -21.53
C VAL A 890 -34.52 -22.03 -20.64
N LEU A 891 -34.91 -23.17 -20.09
CA LEU A 891 -35.91 -23.30 -19.02
C LEU A 891 -35.19 -23.78 -17.76
N SER A 892 -35.22 -22.99 -16.68
CA SER A 892 -34.79 -23.45 -15.36
C SER A 892 -35.93 -24.07 -14.58
N SER A 893 -35.63 -25.13 -13.83
CA SER A 893 -36.52 -25.75 -12.86
C SER A 893 -35.85 -25.73 -11.49
N GLU A 894 -36.48 -25.04 -10.54
CA GLU A 894 -36.01 -24.88 -9.17
C GLU A 894 -36.97 -25.66 -8.27
N GLY A 895 -36.49 -26.77 -7.70
CA GLY A 895 -37.27 -27.59 -6.77
C GLY A 895 -37.49 -26.89 -5.42
N SER A 896 -38.46 -27.38 -4.65
CA SER A 896 -38.71 -26.88 -3.29
C SER A 896 -37.44 -27.00 -2.42
N GLY A 897 -37.05 -25.90 -1.77
CA GLY A 897 -35.83 -25.83 -0.96
C GLY A 897 -34.54 -25.50 -1.74
N ALA A 898 -34.63 -24.79 -2.87
CA ALA A 898 -33.45 -24.39 -3.63
C ALA A 898 -32.50 -23.44 -2.83
N SER A 899 -33.03 -22.45 -2.10
CA SER A 899 -32.26 -21.69 -1.09
C SER A 899 -31.93 -22.53 0.15
N ILE A 900 -30.72 -22.39 0.70
CA ILE A 900 -30.19 -23.20 1.81
C ILE A 900 -30.37 -22.44 3.14
N SER A 901 -31.62 -22.35 3.61
CA SER A 901 -31.99 -21.59 4.82
C SER A 901 -31.44 -22.17 6.14
N THR A 902 -31.08 -23.46 6.16
CA THR A 902 -30.59 -24.17 7.37
C THR A 902 -29.08 -24.03 7.60
N GLY A 903 -28.37 -23.25 6.78
CA GLY A 903 -26.97 -22.86 6.97
C GLY A 903 -26.02 -24.06 7.04
N ARG A 904 -25.07 -24.04 7.99
CA ARG A 904 -24.04 -25.09 8.15
C ARG A 904 -24.62 -26.49 8.37
N SER A 905 -25.84 -26.62 8.88
CA SER A 905 -26.47 -27.93 9.11
C SER A 905 -26.80 -28.70 7.82
N ALA A 906 -26.97 -27.99 6.69
CA ALA A 906 -27.11 -28.59 5.36
C ALA A 906 -25.77 -29.08 4.77
N LEU A 907 -24.63 -28.74 5.38
CA LEU A 907 -23.29 -29.04 4.87
C LEU A 907 -22.59 -30.10 5.74
N VAL A 908 -21.48 -30.63 5.21
CA VAL A 908 -20.53 -31.48 5.94
C VAL A 908 -19.30 -30.66 6.33
N ALA A 909 -18.86 -30.76 7.58
CA ALA A 909 -17.60 -30.16 8.00
C ALA A 909 -16.42 -30.98 7.47
N GLN A 910 -15.45 -30.30 6.87
CA GLN A 910 -14.08 -30.80 6.73
C GLN A 910 -13.20 -30.10 7.76
N THR A 911 -12.19 -30.80 8.28
CA THR A 911 -11.28 -30.31 9.32
C THR A 911 -9.85 -30.65 8.95
N VAL A 912 -8.87 -29.90 9.46
CA VAL A 912 -7.46 -30.36 9.46
C VAL A 912 -7.35 -31.63 10.29
N THR A 913 -6.59 -32.61 9.81
CA THR A 913 -6.34 -33.90 10.48
C THR A 913 -4.89 -34.09 10.90
N SER A 914 -3.94 -33.55 10.14
CA SER A 914 -2.52 -33.57 10.47
C SER A 914 -1.76 -32.43 9.79
N THR A 915 -0.60 -32.09 10.37
CA THR A 915 0.43 -31.24 9.76
C THR A 915 1.76 -31.96 9.93
N ASP A 916 2.57 -32.05 8.87
CA ASP A 916 3.90 -32.68 8.93
C ASP A 916 5.02 -31.68 9.28
N SER A 917 6.24 -32.20 9.44
CA SER A 917 7.43 -31.38 9.75
C SER A 917 7.86 -30.44 8.62
N SER A 918 7.33 -30.62 7.42
CA SER A 918 7.60 -29.79 6.24
C SER A 918 6.55 -28.70 6.05
N GLY A 919 5.53 -28.63 6.92
CA GLY A 919 4.44 -27.65 6.87
C GLY A 919 3.27 -28.04 5.97
N TYR A 920 3.25 -29.25 5.40
CA TYR A 920 2.11 -29.74 4.64
C TYR A 920 0.99 -30.17 5.57
N VAL A 921 -0.23 -29.82 5.20
CA VAL A 921 -1.45 -30.01 5.98
C VAL A 921 -2.40 -30.94 5.23
N SER A 922 -2.87 -31.99 5.90
CA SER A 922 -3.93 -32.86 5.41
C SER A 922 -5.27 -32.51 6.06
N THR A 923 -6.36 -32.64 5.30
CA THR A 923 -7.73 -32.50 5.82
C THR A 923 -8.49 -33.83 5.84
N SER A 924 -9.60 -33.85 6.57
CA SER A 924 -10.54 -34.98 6.60
C SER A 924 -11.10 -35.29 5.20
N SER A 925 -11.60 -36.51 5.06
CA SER A 925 -12.30 -36.98 3.85
C SER A 925 -13.75 -37.35 4.16
N ASN A 926 -14.45 -36.52 4.95
CA ASN A 926 -15.82 -36.76 5.36
C ASN A 926 -16.74 -36.78 4.13
N THR A 927 -17.51 -37.84 3.94
CA THR A 927 -18.31 -38.03 2.71
C THR A 927 -19.54 -37.12 2.70
N VAL A 928 -19.71 -36.38 1.60
CA VAL A 928 -20.94 -35.61 1.34
C VAL A 928 -21.96 -36.50 0.63
N ALA A 929 -23.01 -36.90 1.36
CA ALA A 929 -24.11 -37.68 0.81
C ALA A 929 -25.11 -36.74 0.09
N TYR A 930 -24.99 -36.67 -1.22
CA TYR A 930 -25.89 -35.89 -2.09
C TYR A 930 -27.08 -36.74 -2.57
N SER A 931 -28.26 -36.12 -2.64
CA SER A 931 -29.45 -36.70 -3.29
C SER A 931 -30.36 -35.59 -3.81
N LEU A 932 -31.04 -35.85 -4.93
CA LEU A 932 -32.08 -34.98 -5.46
C LEU A 932 -33.40 -35.13 -4.68
N THR A 933 -33.74 -36.36 -4.26
CA THR A 933 -35.05 -36.73 -3.70
C THR A 933 -35.12 -36.75 -2.18
N ASP A 934 -34.00 -36.98 -1.50
CA ASP A 934 -33.93 -36.94 -0.04
C ASP A 934 -33.74 -35.50 0.46
N SER A 935 -34.66 -35.04 1.31
CA SER A 935 -34.67 -33.70 1.90
C SER A 935 -33.67 -33.54 3.05
N SER A 936 -33.16 -34.63 3.62
CA SER A 936 -32.10 -34.65 4.64
C SER A 936 -30.69 -34.68 4.05
N ALA A 937 -30.58 -34.94 2.74
CA ALA A 937 -29.31 -35.02 2.04
C ALA A 937 -28.53 -33.70 2.06
N LYS A 938 -27.21 -33.82 2.08
CA LYS A 938 -26.31 -32.68 2.23
C LYS A 938 -26.21 -31.89 0.93
N ARG A 939 -26.00 -30.59 1.08
CA ARG A 939 -25.92 -29.58 0.01
C ARG A 939 -24.50 -29.09 -0.22
N GLY A 940 -23.49 -29.82 0.25
CA GLY A 940 -22.08 -29.43 0.11
C GLY A 940 -21.28 -29.61 1.39
N TRP A 941 -20.18 -28.86 1.48
CA TRP A 941 -19.22 -28.93 2.58
C TRP A 941 -18.68 -27.55 2.97
N TYR A 942 -18.02 -27.47 4.12
CA TYR A 942 -17.26 -26.29 4.53
C TYR A 942 -15.98 -26.70 5.26
N LEU A 943 -14.95 -25.85 5.18
CA LEU A 943 -13.71 -25.94 5.95
C LEU A 943 -13.52 -24.60 6.67
N ASP A 944 -13.61 -24.61 7.99
CA ASP A 944 -13.18 -23.45 8.78
C ASP A 944 -11.65 -23.30 8.65
N LEU A 945 -11.21 -22.07 8.40
CA LEU A 945 -9.79 -21.79 8.18
C LEU A 945 -9.03 -22.00 9.51
N PRO A 946 -7.94 -22.79 9.52
CA PRO A 946 -7.35 -23.29 10.75
C PRO A 946 -6.49 -22.25 11.49
N ILE A 947 -6.10 -21.15 10.83
CA ILE A 947 -5.21 -20.14 11.44
C ILE A 947 -6.03 -18.91 11.88
N SER A 948 -5.69 -18.40 13.07
CA SER A 948 -6.32 -17.21 13.63
C SER A 948 -6.12 -15.99 12.71
N GLY A 949 -7.19 -15.25 12.42
CA GLY A 949 -7.16 -14.09 11.51
C GLY A 949 -7.07 -14.40 10.01
N GLU A 950 -7.01 -15.69 9.64
CA GLU A 950 -6.95 -16.15 8.25
C GLU A 950 -8.27 -15.87 7.51
N ARG A 951 -8.16 -15.51 6.23
CA ARG A 951 -9.29 -15.12 5.39
C ARG A 951 -9.03 -15.35 3.90
N VAL A 952 -10.08 -15.54 3.11
CA VAL A 952 -10.00 -15.63 1.63
C VAL A 952 -10.31 -14.25 1.04
N LEU A 953 -9.32 -13.64 0.39
CA LEU A 953 -9.46 -12.34 -0.31
C LEU A 953 -9.30 -12.48 -1.83
N SER A 954 -8.77 -13.62 -2.30
CA SER A 954 -8.54 -13.89 -3.73
C SER A 954 -9.59 -14.83 -4.29
N ASN A 955 -9.90 -14.68 -5.58
CA ASN A 955 -10.84 -15.55 -6.30
C ASN A 955 -10.27 -16.99 -6.32
N PRO A 956 -11.04 -18.02 -5.93
CA PRO A 956 -10.62 -19.41 -6.10
C PRO A 956 -10.33 -19.74 -7.57
N LEU A 957 -9.52 -20.75 -7.82
CA LEU A 957 -9.13 -21.19 -9.16
C LEU A 957 -9.51 -22.66 -9.38
N TYR A 958 -10.11 -22.97 -10.53
CA TYR A 958 -10.34 -24.34 -10.97
C TYR A 958 -9.08 -24.97 -11.58
N LEU A 959 -8.76 -26.23 -11.25
CA LEU A 959 -7.60 -26.95 -11.77
C LEU A 959 -7.90 -28.17 -12.67
N GLY A 960 -9.15 -28.59 -12.78
CA GLY A 960 -9.49 -29.90 -13.38
C GLY A 960 -9.87 -30.95 -12.33
N GLU A 961 -10.43 -32.08 -12.77
CA GLU A 961 -10.89 -33.19 -11.90
C GLU A 961 -11.82 -32.75 -10.75
N SER A 962 -12.61 -31.69 -10.97
CA SER A 962 -13.40 -31.00 -9.92
C SER A 962 -12.58 -30.44 -8.74
N THR A 963 -11.27 -30.27 -8.87
CA THR A 963 -10.39 -29.68 -7.84
C THR A 963 -10.35 -28.16 -7.96
N VAL A 964 -10.41 -27.48 -6.81
CA VAL A 964 -10.33 -26.02 -6.69
C VAL A 964 -9.20 -25.64 -5.73
N LEU A 965 -8.37 -24.68 -6.14
CA LEU A 965 -7.45 -23.97 -5.27
C LEU A 965 -8.15 -22.78 -4.63
N VAL A 966 -7.95 -22.63 -3.32
CA VAL A 966 -8.35 -21.46 -2.54
C VAL A 966 -7.09 -20.87 -1.93
N GLY A 967 -6.78 -19.62 -2.31
CA GLY A 967 -5.73 -18.83 -1.69
C GLY A 967 -6.28 -18.06 -0.50
N SER A 968 -5.68 -18.24 0.66
CA SER A 968 -6.01 -17.50 1.88
C SER A 968 -4.77 -16.84 2.47
N VAL A 969 -4.99 -15.81 3.29
CA VAL A 969 -3.95 -14.99 3.90
C VAL A 969 -4.31 -14.69 5.35
N VAL A 970 -3.31 -14.57 6.21
CA VAL A 970 -3.42 -13.93 7.53
C VAL A 970 -2.77 -12.55 7.42
N PRO A 971 -3.55 -11.46 7.23
CA PRO A 971 -3.01 -10.11 7.22
C PRO A 971 -2.37 -9.78 8.57
N LYS A 972 -1.22 -9.10 8.55
CA LYS A 972 -0.56 -8.59 9.75
C LYS A 972 -1.41 -7.53 10.45
N GLU A 973 -1.30 -7.46 11.78
CA GLU A 973 -1.85 -6.36 12.57
C GLU A 973 -1.36 -4.99 12.07
N ALA A 974 -2.29 -4.07 11.85
CA ALA A 974 -1.95 -2.68 11.59
C ALA A 974 -1.51 -2.01 12.91
N ILE A 975 -0.19 -1.89 13.11
CA ILE A 975 0.34 -0.91 14.07
C ILE A 975 0.06 0.47 13.47
N GLU A 976 -1.03 1.11 13.88
CA GLU A 976 -1.35 2.48 13.47
C GLU A 976 -0.66 3.49 14.38
N GLY A 977 0.09 4.42 13.78
CA GLY A 977 0.72 5.55 14.48
C GLY A 977 2.24 5.40 14.67
N GLU A 978 2.76 6.06 15.70
CA GLU A 978 4.20 6.15 15.97
C GLU A 978 4.74 4.83 16.55
N THR A 979 5.74 4.22 15.90
CA THR A 979 6.42 3.02 16.40
C THR A 979 7.92 3.04 16.07
N CYS A 980 8.72 2.38 16.91
CA CYS A 980 10.14 2.12 16.62
C CYS A 980 10.37 0.75 15.99
N ASP A 981 9.42 -0.18 16.12
CA ASP A 981 9.40 -1.38 15.31
C ASP A 981 8.78 -1.04 13.94
N LEU A 982 9.65 -0.61 13.02
CA LEU A 982 9.34 -0.43 11.60
C LEU A 982 9.61 -1.71 10.79
N SER A 983 9.86 -2.86 11.45
CA SER A 983 10.17 -4.09 10.73
C SER A 983 8.94 -4.59 9.98
N SER A 984 9.12 -4.82 8.68
CA SER A 984 8.13 -5.44 7.82
C SER A 984 8.02 -6.93 8.14
N ALA A 985 7.47 -7.31 9.30
CA ALA A 985 6.80 -8.60 9.41
C ALA A 985 5.70 -8.66 8.35
N VAL A 986 5.52 -9.82 7.73
CA VAL A 986 4.85 -9.97 6.43
C VAL A 986 3.63 -10.89 6.56
N ASP A 987 2.63 -10.74 5.69
CA ASP A 987 1.42 -11.57 5.78
C ASP A 987 1.76 -13.03 5.44
N LYS A 988 1.10 -13.96 6.11
CA LYS A 988 1.31 -15.39 5.87
C LYS A 988 0.25 -15.94 4.93
N GLY A 989 0.69 -16.42 3.77
CA GLY A 989 -0.16 -17.03 2.76
C GLY A 989 -0.36 -18.53 2.97
N TYR A 990 -1.48 -19.03 2.45
CA TYR A 990 -1.81 -20.46 2.42
C TYR A 990 -2.51 -20.81 1.12
N ILE A 991 -2.17 -21.98 0.54
CA ILE A 991 -2.90 -22.56 -0.58
C ILE A 991 -3.61 -23.81 -0.08
N THR A 992 -4.92 -23.88 -0.30
CA THR A 992 -5.74 -25.05 0.02
C THR A 992 -6.33 -25.61 -1.28
N ALA A 993 -6.09 -26.89 -1.56
CA ALA A 993 -6.55 -27.62 -2.73
C ALA A 993 -7.54 -28.71 -2.31
N LEU A 994 -8.82 -28.58 -2.71
CA LEU A 994 -9.87 -29.52 -2.36
C LEU A 994 -10.77 -29.82 -3.56
N ASN A 995 -11.34 -31.01 -3.59
CA ASN A 995 -12.36 -31.38 -4.56
C ASN A 995 -13.67 -30.63 -4.25
N ALA A 996 -14.12 -29.77 -5.16
CA ALA A 996 -15.29 -28.91 -5.03
C ALA A 996 -16.56 -29.65 -4.63
N ILE A 997 -16.76 -30.88 -5.10
CA ILE A 997 -17.98 -31.66 -4.84
C ILE A 997 -17.84 -32.42 -3.52
N SER A 998 -16.76 -33.17 -3.32
CA SER A 998 -16.65 -34.10 -2.18
C SER A 998 -15.99 -33.51 -0.92
N GLY A 999 -15.26 -32.40 -1.04
CA GLY A 999 -14.48 -31.79 0.04
C GLY A 999 -13.25 -32.61 0.46
N LYS A 1000 -12.89 -33.63 -0.33
CA LYS A 1000 -11.72 -34.50 -0.11
C LYS A 1000 -10.49 -33.93 -0.81
N ALA A 1001 -9.33 -34.54 -0.54
CA ALA A 1001 -8.15 -34.37 -1.37
C ALA A 1001 -8.43 -34.73 -2.83
N GLY A 1002 -7.68 -34.13 -3.76
CA GLY A 1002 -7.71 -34.51 -5.17
C GLY A 1002 -7.21 -35.93 -5.40
N SER A 1003 -7.64 -36.55 -6.50
CA SER A 1003 -7.16 -37.86 -6.97
C SER A 1003 -5.66 -37.87 -7.28
N THR A 1004 -5.11 -36.71 -7.65
CA THR A 1004 -3.70 -36.51 -7.98
C THR A 1004 -3.06 -35.64 -6.89
N PRO A 1005 -1.96 -36.06 -6.24
CA PRO A 1005 -1.20 -35.23 -5.31
C PRO A 1005 -0.72 -33.94 -5.97
N LEU A 1006 -0.96 -32.79 -5.31
CA LEU A 1006 -0.58 -31.47 -5.82
C LEU A 1006 0.74 -30.96 -5.25
N PHE A 1007 1.09 -31.35 -4.02
CA PHE A 1007 2.23 -30.81 -3.27
C PHE A 1007 3.43 -31.77 -3.17
N GLY A 1008 3.54 -32.70 -4.14
CA GLY A 1008 4.68 -33.63 -4.27
C GLY A 1008 4.42 -35.05 -3.73
N GLU A 1009 5.29 -35.99 -4.12
CA GLU A 1009 5.11 -37.43 -3.85
C GLU A 1009 5.32 -37.83 -2.38
N ALA A 1010 6.10 -37.06 -1.62
CA ALA A 1010 6.37 -37.33 -0.21
C ALA A 1010 5.17 -37.06 0.71
N ALA A 1011 4.18 -36.29 0.26
CA ALA A 1011 3.00 -35.91 1.02
C ALA A 1011 1.71 -36.10 0.18
N PRO A 1012 1.37 -37.33 -0.25
CA PRO A 1012 0.37 -37.57 -1.29
C PRO A 1012 -1.06 -37.21 -0.87
N THR A 1013 -1.33 -37.10 0.43
CA THR A 1013 -2.63 -36.69 1.00
C THR A 1013 -2.69 -35.21 1.37
N ALA A 1014 -1.61 -34.44 1.16
CA ALA A 1014 -1.58 -33.03 1.49
C ALA A 1014 -2.60 -32.25 0.65
N THR A 1015 -3.48 -31.54 1.34
CA THR A 1015 -4.51 -30.68 0.75
C THR A 1015 -4.18 -29.21 0.92
N ARG A 1016 -3.14 -28.87 1.69
CA ARG A 1016 -2.80 -27.49 1.98
C ARG A 1016 -1.33 -27.35 2.32
N THR A 1017 -0.77 -26.18 2.01
CA THR A 1017 0.55 -25.76 2.50
C THR A 1017 0.52 -24.29 2.89
N ALA A 1018 1.40 -23.92 3.82
CA ALA A 1018 1.73 -22.52 4.10
C ALA A 1018 2.78 -22.03 3.11
N PHE A 1019 2.78 -20.72 2.86
CA PHE A 1019 3.90 -20.04 2.23
C PHE A 1019 4.06 -18.66 2.89
N GLY A 1020 5.24 -18.41 3.45
CA GLY A 1020 5.68 -17.07 3.79
C GLY A 1020 5.94 -16.24 2.52
N THR A 1021 6.15 -14.95 2.70
CA THR A 1021 6.78 -14.11 1.67
C THR A 1021 8.24 -14.50 1.50
N GLY A 1022 8.66 -14.81 0.28
CA GLY A 1022 9.99 -15.39 0.02
C GLY A 1022 10.00 -16.92 -0.03
N GLU A 1023 8.85 -17.57 0.22
CA GLU A 1023 8.72 -19.04 0.14
C GLU A 1023 7.98 -19.47 -1.14
N PHE A 1024 8.24 -20.71 -1.56
CA PHE A 1024 7.62 -21.33 -2.73
C PHE A 1024 6.81 -22.56 -2.35
N ALA A 1025 5.65 -22.73 -2.98
CA ALA A 1025 4.97 -24.01 -3.08
C ALA A 1025 5.13 -24.54 -4.51
N SER A 1026 6.00 -25.53 -4.72
CA SER A 1026 6.16 -26.18 -6.03
C SER A 1026 5.02 -27.19 -6.28
N LEU A 1027 4.13 -26.87 -7.21
CA LEU A 1027 3.27 -27.90 -7.79
C LEU A 1027 4.12 -28.75 -8.75
N THR A 1028 4.06 -30.06 -8.63
CA THR A 1028 4.75 -30.98 -9.56
C THR A 1028 3.73 -31.77 -10.36
N ASP A 1029 3.78 -31.68 -11.69
CA ASP A 1029 3.02 -32.58 -12.56
C ASP A 1029 3.74 -33.93 -12.62
N ILE A 1030 3.16 -34.91 -11.93
CA ILE A 1030 3.68 -36.28 -11.75
C ILE A 1030 3.78 -37.03 -13.10
N LYS A 1031 3.04 -36.62 -14.14
CA LYS A 1031 3.02 -37.32 -15.44
C LYS A 1031 4.14 -36.87 -16.40
N ASN A 1032 4.69 -35.68 -16.23
CA ASN A 1032 5.72 -35.12 -17.11
C ASN A 1032 6.92 -34.48 -16.39
N GLY A 1033 6.95 -34.55 -15.05
CA GLY A 1033 8.02 -34.01 -14.21
C GLY A 1033 8.10 -32.48 -14.16
N ARG A 1034 7.13 -31.75 -14.75
CA ARG A 1034 7.17 -30.28 -14.75
C ARG A 1034 6.80 -29.72 -13.39
N GLN A 1035 7.72 -28.95 -12.82
CA GLN A 1035 7.46 -28.16 -11.63
C GLN A 1035 6.95 -26.76 -12.02
N ARG A 1036 5.87 -26.32 -11.38
CA ARG A 1036 5.40 -24.94 -11.37
C ARG A 1036 5.47 -24.41 -9.95
N ALA A 1037 6.49 -23.60 -9.70
CA ALA A 1037 6.61 -22.83 -8.49
C ALA A 1037 5.45 -21.80 -8.37
N ILE A 1038 4.57 -21.97 -7.39
CA ILE A 1038 3.70 -20.89 -6.91
C ILE A 1038 4.52 -20.13 -5.87
N SER A 1039 4.67 -18.83 -6.08
CA SER A 1039 5.60 -17.98 -5.33
C SER A 1039 4.89 -16.71 -4.88
N SER A 1040 5.15 -16.32 -3.63
CA SER A 1040 4.87 -14.99 -3.09
C SER A 1040 6.01 -13.99 -3.33
N ASP A 1041 7.16 -14.44 -3.85
CA ASP A 1041 8.35 -13.60 -3.91
C ASP A 1041 8.40 -12.74 -5.19
N ALA A 1042 8.73 -11.48 -4.95
CA ALA A 1042 9.00 -10.42 -5.92
C ALA A 1042 10.48 -10.38 -6.37
N ASN A 1043 11.38 -11.11 -5.70
CA ASN A 1043 12.84 -11.00 -5.82
C ASN A 1043 13.62 -12.35 -5.85
N CYS A 1044 13.11 -13.50 -5.36
CA CYS A 1044 13.86 -14.77 -5.49
C CYS A 1044 14.01 -15.17 -6.95
N THR A 1045 15.28 -15.38 -7.30
CA THR A 1045 15.75 -15.42 -8.67
C THR A 1045 17.04 -16.26 -8.74
N GLY A 1046 17.24 -16.99 -9.84
CA GLY A 1046 18.39 -17.90 -9.98
C GLY A 1046 18.24 -19.24 -9.25
N SER A 1047 19.37 -19.86 -8.89
CA SER A 1047 19.45 -21.24 -8.36
C SER A 1047 19.13 -21.37 -6.87
N ASP A 1048 19.25 -20.31 -6.09
CA ASP A 1048 19.12 -20.37 -4.62
C ASP A 1048 17.67 -20.56 -4.15
N CYS A 1049 16.70 -20.50 -5.07
CA CYS A 1049 15.27 -20.73 -4.79
C CYS A 1049 14.90 -22.22 -4.58
N SER A 1050 15.86 -23.17 -4.60
CA SER A 1050 15.57 -24.61 -4.50
C SER A 1050 15.95 -25.28 -3.17
N THR A 1051 16.54 -24.56 -2.20
CA THR A 1051 17.00 -25.16 -0.93
C THR A 1051 16.08 -24.85 0.25
N SER A 1052 15.59 -25.89 0.90
CA SER A 1052 14.74 -25.85 2.10
C SER A 1052 15.52 -25.48 3.37
N SER A 1053 16.21 -24.34 3.38
CA SER A 1053 17.14 -23.95 4.45
C SER A 1053 16.56 -22.93 5.43
N ASN A 1054 15.53 -23.32 6.19
CA ASN A 1054 15.30 -22.71 7.51
C ASN A 1054 14.57 -23.63 8.50
N SER A 1055 15.24 -24.65 9.02
CA SER A 1055 14.93 -25.21 10.34
C SER A 1055 16.14 -25.92 10.95
N GLY A 1056 16.35 -25.71 12.26
CA GLY A 1056 17.08 -26.63 13.14
C GLY A 1056 18.59 -26.79 12.96
N THR A 1057 19.35 -26.35 13.97
CA THR A 1057 20.72 -26.83 14.20
C THR A 1057 20.77 -28.37 14.32
N GLY A 1058 21.43 -29.05 13.38
CA GLY A 1058 21.58 -30.51 13.41
C GLY A 1058 22.77 -30.98 12.59
N THR A 1059 23.84 -31.41 13.25
CA THR A 1059 25.02 -32.02 12.60
C THR A 1059 24.68 -33.42 12.08
N GLY A 1060 24.70 -33.61 10.76
CA GLY A 1060 24.47 -34.90 10.12
C GLY A 1060 25.19 -35.02 8.77
N THR A 1061 26.03 -36.03 8.63
CA THR A 1061 26.89 -36.30 7.46
C THR A 1061 26.12 -36.49 6.16
N GLY A 1062 26.58 -35.86 5.08
CA GLY A 1062 25.98 -35.96 3.74
C GLY A 1062 26.26 -37.28 3.00
N GLY A 1063 25.43 -37.56 1.99
CA GLY A 1063 25.60 -38.62 0.99
C GLY A 1063 25.38 -38.05 -0.41
N ALA A 1064 26.26 -38.40 -1.35
CA ALA A 1064 26.44 -37.69 -2.61
C ALA A 1064 25.40 -37.99 -3.71
N TYR A 1065 25.18 -37.01 -4.59
CA TYR A 1065 25.01 -37.23 -6.02
C TYR A 1065 25.92 -36.28 -6.81
N CYS A 1066 26.41 -36.74 -7.96
CA CYS A 1066 27.70 -36.30 -8.52
C CYS A 1066 27.66 -34.99 -9.32
N GLU A 1067 28.73 -34.19 -9.19
CA GLU A 1067 29.11 -33.18 -10.18
C GLU A 1067 30.08 -33.74 -11.24
N ALA A 1068 29.80 -33.44 -12.50
CA ALA A 1068 30.73 -33.37 -13.63
C ALA A 1068 30.02 -32.57 -14.73
N GLY A 1069 30.64 -31.71 -15.54
CA GLY A 1069 32.06 -31.40 -15.69
C GLY A 1069 32.27 -30.85 -17.11
N THR A 1070 32.29 -29.53 -17.25
CA THR A 1070 32.79 -28.74 -18.42
C THR A 1070 32.57 -29.29 -19.85
N GLY A 1071 31.58 -28.71 -20.55
CA GLY A 1071 31.76 -28.19 -21.92
C GLY A 1071 31.68 -29.14 -23.13
N CYS A 1072 30.59 -29.01 -23.90
CA CYS A 1072 30.59 -28.98 -25.38
C CYS A 1072 29.23 -28.47 -25.89
N ASP A 1073 29.19 -27.25 -26.45
CA ASP A 1073 28.07 -26.73 -27.26
C ASP A 1073 28.40 -26.94 -28.76
N GLY A 1074 27.45 -27.43 -29.55
CA GLY A 1074 27.57 -27.44 -31.03
C GLY A 1074 26.83 -28.59 -31.73
N PRO A 1075 26.23 -28.36 -32.92
CA PRO A 1075 25.29 -29.30 -33.54
C PRO A 1075 25.93 -30.36 -34.45
N THR A 1076 27.04 -30.99 -34.04
CA THR A 1076 27.62 -32.16 -34.73
C THR A 1076 28.41 -33.05 -33.78
N CYS A 1077 27.90 -34.24 -33.47
CA CYS A 1077 28.70 -35.37 -32.98
C CYS A 1077 28.62 -36.53 -33.97
N PRO A 1078 29.71 -37.29 -34.23
CA PRO A 1078 29.75 -38.30 -35.29
C PRO A 1078 29.00 -39.59 -34.90
N ALA A 1079 28.61 -40.37 -35.91
CA ALA A 1079 28.02 -41.67 -35.70
C ALA A 1079 29.08 -42.71 -35.30
N GLY A 1080 28.88 -43.37 -34.15
CA GLY A 1080 29.54 -44.62 -33.81
C GLY A 1080 30.22 -44.68 -32.44
N GLU A 1081 29.44 -44.81 -31.37
CA GLU A 1081 29.86 -45.60 -30.20
C GLU A 1081 28.63 -46.09 -29.40
N ASN A 1082 28.76 -47.23 -28.72
CA ASN A 1082 27.62 -48.01 -28.24
C ASN A 1082 27.06 -47.52 -26.89
N CYS A 1083 25.90 -46.88 -26.89
CA CYS A 1083 25.10 -46.72 -25.67
C CYS A 1083 24.33 -48.01 -25.34
N GLY A 1084 24.96 -48.93 -24.60
CA GLY A 1084 24.26 -50.04 -23.99
C GLY A 1084 23.45 -49.59 -22.78
N GLY A 1085 22.12 -49.59 -22.89
CA GLY A 1085 21.20 -49.23 -21.80
C GLY A 1085 19.74 -49.51 -22.14
N THR A 1086 19.04 -50.24 -21.29
CA THR A 1086 17.66 -50.69 -21.50
C THR A 1086 16.63 -49.59 -21.23
N CYS A 1087 15.74 -49.31 -22.19
CA CYS A 1087 14.49 -48.60 -21.91
C CYS A 1087 13.44 -49.56 -21.32
N SER A 1088 12.86 -49.22 -20.17
CA SER A 1088 11.73 -49.93 -19.58
C SER A 1088 10.51 -49.02 -19.47
N GLY A 1089 9.41 -49.42 -20.13
CA GLY A 1089 8.09 -48.79 -20.06
C GLY A 1089 7.04 -49.78 -20.57
N ALA A 1090 5.78 -49.64 -20.16
CA ALA A 1090 4.76 -50.67 -20.36
C ALA A 1090 4.42 -50.98 -21.85
N ASP A 1091 4.68 -50.04 -22.75
CA ASP A 1091 4.15 -50.05 -24.14
C ASP A 1091 5.22 -50.12 -25.23
N CYS A 1092 6.37 -50.76 -24.97
CA CYS A 1092 7.45 -50.92 -25.96
C CYS A 1092 7.98 -52.36 -26.07
N VAL A 1093 7.93 -52.91 -27.28
CA VAL A 1093 8.66 -54.14 -27.67
C VAL A 1093 9.54 -53.80 -28.87
N CYS A 1094 10.86 -53.90 -28.69
CA CYS A 1094 11.83 -53.80 -29.79
C CYS A 1094 12.44 -55.18 -30.04
N ASN A 1095 12.55 -55.59 -31.31
CA ASN A 1095 13.34 -56.76 -31.68
C ASN A 1095 14.50 -56.36 -32.58
N SER A 1096 15.61 -55.99 -31.92
CA SER A 1096 17.01 -55.87 -32.40
C SER A 1096 17.34 -55.07 -33.68
N LYS A 1097 16.38 -54.70 -34.54
CA LYS A 1097 16.57 -53.83 -35.72
C LYS A 1097 15.41 -52.86 -36.01
N LEU A 1098 14.23 -53.07 -35.43
CA LEU A 1098 13.08 -52.15 -35.49
C LEU A 1098 12.36 -52.13 -34.12
N CYS A 1099 11.85 -50.95 -33.75
CA CYS A 1099 10.89 -50.76 -32.67
C CYS A 1099 9.54 -50.38 -33.30
N GLN A 1100 8.44 -50.96 -32.80
CA GLN A 1100 7.11 -50.76 -33.36
C GLN A 1100 6.12 -50.44 -32.24
N CYS A 1101 5.39 -49.34 -32.37
CA CYS A 1101 4.39 -48.92 -31.39
C CYS A 1101 3.12 -49.77 -31.52
N VAL A 1102 2.56 -50.21 -30.39
CA VAL A 1102 1.37 -51.09 -30.36
C VAL A 1102 0.17 -50.43 -29.65
N GLY A 1103 0.25 -49.12 -29.38
CA GLY A 1103 -0.77 -48.31 -28.69
C GLY A 1103 -1.12 -47.02 -29.44
N ALA A 1104 -2.25 -46.39 -29.09
CA ALA A 1104 -2.85 -45.29 -29.84
C ALA A 1104 -2.17 -43.91 -29.67
N ASP A 1105 -1.32 -43.73 -28.64
CA ASP A 1105 -0.89 -42.41 -28.14
C ASP A 1105 0.58 -42.04 -28.42
N CYS A 1106 1.15 -42.46 -29.56
CA CYS A 1106 2.49 -42.03 -29.96
C CYS A 1106 2.48 -40.75 -30.82
N ALA A 1107 2.70 -39.60 -30.17
CA ALA A 1107 2.95 -38.33 -30.85
C ALA A 1107 4.45 -38.13 -31.15
N CYS A 1108 4.84 -38.16 -32.42
CA CYS A 1108 6.20 -37.81 -32.84
C CYS A 1108 6.33 -36.29 -33.07
N THR A 1109 7.31 -35.65 -32.43
CA THR A 1109 7.67 -34.24 -32.67
C THR A 1109 9.06 -34.14 -33.32
N GLY A 1110 9.09 -33.79 -34.61
CA GLY A 1110 10.34 -33.62 -35.36
C GLY A 1110 10.08 -33.35 -36.86
N SER A 1111 10.97 -32.60 -37.50
CA SER A 1111 10.84 -32.18 -38.91
C SER A 1111 11.00 -33.30 -39.95
N SER A 1112 11.18 -34.54 -39.52
CA SER A 1112 11.32 -35.74 -40.36
C SER A 1112 10.01 -36.53 -40.56
N CYS A 1113 8.89 -36.14 -39.93
CA CYS A 1113 7.59 -36.81 -40.08
C CYS A 1113 6.76 -36.35 -41.30
N ILE A 1114 7.38 -36.22 -42.48
CA ILE A 1114 6.67 -35.97 -43.75
C ILE A 1114 6.72 -37.23 -44.62
N SER A 1115 5.73 -38.11 -44.46
CA SER A 1115 5.48 -39.21 -45.39
C SER A 1115 4.55 -38.75 -46.53
N SER A 1116 4.89 -39.09 -47.77
CA SER A 1116 4.30 -38.58 -49.01
C SER A 1116 2.92 -39.18 -49.37
N THR A 1117 2.08 -39.52 -48.38
CA THR A 1117 0.92 -40.42 -48.60
C THR A 1117 -0.45 -39.90 -48.15
N CYS A 1118 -0.55 -38.70 -47.56
CA CYS A 1118 -1.85 -38.04 -47.32
C CYS A 1118 -2.10 -36.98 -48.40
N GLY A 1119 -2.80 -37.39 -49.47
CA GLY A 1119 -3.28 -36.48 -50.51
C GLY A 1119 -4.57 -35.73 -50.12
N THR A 1120 -4.88 -34.69 -50.88
CA THR A 1120 -6.01 -33.74 -50.74
C THR A 1120 -5.93 -32.73 -49.60
N VAL A 1121 -5.89 -31.44 -49.99
CA VAL A 1121 -5.89 -30.27 -49.11
C VAL A 1121 -7.33 -29.95 -48.70
N ILE A 1122 -7.60 -29.91 -47.40
CA ILE A 1122 -8.79 -29.25 -46.85
C ILE A 1122 -8.41 -27.80 -46.54
N PRO A 1123 -9.07 -26.77 -47.12
CA PRO A 1123 -8.78 -25.38 -46.80
C PRO A 1123 -9.36 -25.02 -45.42
N GLY A 1124 -8.49 -24.78 -44.45
CA GLY A 1124 -8.83 -24.36 -43.09
C GLY A 1124 -8.44 -25.39 -42.02
N ALA A 1125 -7.14 -25.42 -41.65
CA ALA A 1125 -6.64 -26.24 -40.55
C ALA A 1125 -5.67 -25.44 -39.67
N ILE A 1126 -5.74 -25.72 -38.36
CA ILE A 1126 -5.11 -24.95 -37.28
C ILE A 1126 -3.66 -25.38 -37.09
N ALA A 1127 -2.70 -24.49 -37.31
CA ALA A 1127 -1.28 -24.71 -37.00
C ALA A 1127 -0.84 -24.13 -35.62
N ASP A 1128 -1.74 -23.42 -34.93
CA ASP A 1128 -1.39 -22.50 -33.82
C ASP A 1128 -1.51 -23.13 -32.40
N LEU A 1129 -1.71 -24.45 -32.30
CA LEU A 1129 -1.97 -25.15 -31.02
C LEU A 1129 -0.72 -25.74 -30.32
N CYS A 1130 0.48 -25.59 -30.89
CA CYS A 1130 1.72 -26.13 -30.32
C CYS A 1130 2.47 -25.14 -29.40
N ILE A 1131 1.81 -24.67 -28.33
CA ILE A 1131 2.48 -24.07 -27.16
C ILE A 1131 1.99 -24.80 -25.90
N PRO A 1132 2.83 -25.63 -25.24
CA PRO A 1132 2.38 -26.40 -24.08
C PRO A 1132 2.19 -25.54 -22.82
N GLY A 1133 0.95 -25.38 -22.37
CA GLY A 1133 0.63 -25.09 -20.98
C GLY A 1133 0.96 -26.29 -20.07
N LEU A 1134 1.09 -26.07 -18.76
CA LEU A 1134 1.57 -27.08 -17.80
C LEU A 1134 0.70 -28.36 -17.82
N PHE A 1135 -0.61 -28.20 -17.92
CA PHE A 1135 -1.57 -29.25 -18.22
C PHE A 1135 -2.08 -29.02 -19.64
N GLY A 1136 -1.76 -29.94 -20.55
CA GLY A 1136 -2.09 -29.79 -21.96
C GLY A 1136 -3.60 -29.64 -22.17
N ALA A 1137 -3.99 -28.71 -23.05
CA ALA A 1137 -5.38 -28.58 -23.47
C ALA A 1137 -5.82 -29.92 -24.08
N ARG A 1138 -6.75 -30.62 -23.40
CA ARG A 1138 -7.37 -31.82 -23.96
C ARG A 1138 -8.29 -31.38 -25.09
N THR A 1139 -7.86 -31.61 -26.34
CA THR A 1139 -8.75 -31.53 -27.49
C THR A 1139 -9.61 -32.81 -27.59
N ASP A 1140 -10.41 -33.09 -26.55
CA ASP A 1140 -11.61 -33.90 -26.77
C ASP A 1140 -12.79 -32.95 -27.01
N TRP A 1141 -13.22 -32.88 -28.26
CA TRP A 1141 -14.36 -32.08 -28.72
C TRP A 1141 -15.70 -32.52 -28.10
N ARG A 1142 -15.72 -33.57 -27.26
CA ARG A 1142 -16.90 -34.09 -26.55
C ARG A 1142 -17.08 -33.51 -25.15
N GLU A 1143 -16.06 -32.91 -24.53
CA GLU A 1143 -16.18 -32.23 -23.22
C GLU A 1143 -16.60 -30.74 -23.35
N LEU A 1144 -16.78 -30.25 -24.59
CA LEU A 1144 -17.24 -28.90 -24.93
C LEU A 1144 -18.69 -28.90 -25.48
N ARG A 1145 -19.56 -29.75 -24.94
CA ARG A 1145 -21.01 -29.79 -25.22
C ARG A 1145 -21.83 -29.91 -23.94
#